data_AF-A0A9X1TFS5-F1
#
_entry.id   AF-A0A9X1TFS5-F1
#
_cell.length_a   1.000
_cell.length_b   1.000
_cell.length_c   1.000
_cell.angle_alpha   90.00
_cell.angle_beta   90.00
_cell.angle_gamma   90.00
#
_symmetry.space_group_name_H-M   'P 1'
#
loop_
_entity.id
_entity.type
_entity.pdbx_description
1 polymer ?
#
loop_
_entity_poly.entity_id
_entity_poly.type
_entity_poly.pdbx_seq_one_letter_code
_entity_poly.pdbx_strand_id
1 'polypeptide(L)'
;MSTGYSLHIGLNRADVAHYGDMPELKAAVNDALFWESFAIGLGYTTSKLHDEYATSDAVKHALNSYATQMVAGDILLLTYAGHGGELANDKPAGFDNEQNDQTWCLYDRQLLDDELYEAFEKFSEGTRILIVSDSCHAGTITRDGELDLSKILANGMERAAMTGGARSRKLDTNVKKRIYVKFGESIYKPIQKKYQTKAQGSQVKASVKLLAACQDDETTLDGENNGIFTEAFIEIFKDPAYKDANCEMLIAAVQQRYFMPRPNFFQYGGIIPAFEHYFPFTINIPDADQVKGFRKPRLQKKETARISFEREAPWDMLTLKKPAVLTIDLPVALAGDYFPGKDAVVLSNVVKGSRQVTTLEFPGIPNEHAWSVVHAIQTELDRLGHDAIVEPVLSLAPAQNGAVSREGDINNPDYIKEWPPSLNQGEPDARMGWHLDEKHSQLAKAHAFVQTHRPGAHIRVGHLDTGFIEGHVARPLNLNTTLARSYVSGEDPNQAIDKSASGQDGHGLGTMTLLAGNNVTKSATFDEFEGFVGGIPFAEVVPIRISESVVIMNSENFCNALEYAVEIGCEVVTMSMAGKPSKKMARAVNDAYDAGLVIVSAASNCWYKGAGALLPKCVMFPAAYERVIAATGAMYDHQPYDVNFIQQARFNIGTKYMQGSWGPASRMTRALAAYTPNTPWASTAIPFLRSGGGTSSATPQVASAAALWIAYHRDELEQKGYYKPGHQWKKVEAVRNALYTAAAKGETFTEWQKYYGNGILRAFDALLVGVPDAADLQPSPEAESSLFGIGETIGAFFKNRKLFRSEAVKPSVEALTAELVDLLQTDPEFYRLYSVINLTDPISCAAHINNDEFKSKVIKSPYASPYLKQAMID
;
A
#
# COMPACT_ATOMS: atom_id res chain seq x y z
N MET A 1 -23.01 -47.87 -6.23
CA MET A 1 -23.09 -46.54 -5.60
C MET A 1 -22.01 -46.51 -4.54
N SER A 2 -21.24 -45.43 -4.49
CA SER A 2 -20.17 -45.28 -3.51
C SER A 2 -20.75 -44.95 -2.13
N THR A 3 -20.06 -45.36 -1.08
CA THR A 3 -20.38 -45.00 0.31
C THR A 3 -19.38 -43.94 0.80
N GLY A 4 -19.89 -42.95 1.52
CA GLY A 4 -19.06 -41.93 2.19
C GLY A 4 -19.00 -42.20 3.68
N TYR A 5 -17.79 -42.25 4.23
CA TYR A 5 -17.52 -42.33 5.67
C TYR A 5 -16.80 -41.08 6.12
N SER A 6 -17.04 -40.60 7.34
CA SER A 6 -16.27 -39.48 7.88
C SER A 6 -15.89 -39.65 9.34
N LEU A 7 -14.73 -39.10 9.69
CA LEU A 7 -14.20 -39.04 11.05
C LEU A 7 -13.77 -37.60 11.35
N HIS A 8 -14.39 -37.00 12.36
CA HIS A 8 -14.15 -35.62 12.76
C HIS A 8 -13.50 -35.56 14.13
N ILE A 9 -12.26 -35.07 14.18
CA ILE A 9 -11.42 -35.02 15.37
C ILE A 9 -11.21 -33.56 15.76
N GLY A 10 -11.57 -33.22 17.01
CA GLY A 10 -11.45 -31.85 17.54
C GLY A 10 -10.96 -31.85 18.98
N LEU A 11 -9.86 -31.18 19.28
CA LEU A 11 -9.31 -31.11 20.64
C LEU A 11 -9.14 -29.66 21.09
N ASN A 12 -9.97 -29.24 22.04
CA ASN A 12 -9.76 -28.03 22.81
C ASN A 12 -8.81 -28.28 23.99
N ARG A 13 -8.84 -29.51 24.54
CA ARG A 13 -8.00 -29.93 25.68
C ARG A 13 -7.25 -31.23 25.39
N ALA A 14 -6.12 -31.40 26.07
CA ALA A 14 -5.33 -32.63 26.06
C ALA A 14 -5.02 -33.09 27.50
N ASP A 15 -4.52 -34.31 27.65
CA ASP A 15 -4.19 -34.86 28.97
C ASP A 15 -3.05 -34.09 29.63
N VAL A 16 -3.35 -33.46 30.77
CA VAL A 16 -2.39 -32.72 31.60
C VAL A 16 -1.24 -33.63 32.07
N ALA A 17 -1.45 -34.93 32.25
CA ALA A 17 -0.39 -35.85 32.65
C ALA A 17 0.72 -35.98 31.59
N HIS A 18 0.33 -35.87 30.31
CA HIS A 18 1.23 -35.93 29.17
C HIS A 18 1.71 -34.55 28.73
N TYR A 19 0.80 -33.60 28.54
CA TYR A 19 1.06 -32.28 27.95
C TYR A 19 1.36 -31.17 28.96
N GLY A 20 1.08 -31.40 30.25
CA GLY A 20 1.30 -30.40 31.30
C GLY A 20 0.44 -29.16 31.12
N ASP A 21 1.08 -28.00 31.08
CA ASP A 21 0.54 -26.65 30.94
C ASP A 21 0.36 -26.22 29.47
N MET A 22 0.11 -27.16 28.56
CA MET A 22 -0.24 -26.81 27.18
C MET A 22 -1.49 -25.92 27.17
N PRO A 23 -1.45 -24.74 26.52
CA PRO A 23 -2.62 -23.88 26.43
C PRO A 23 -3.79 -24.61 25.78
N GLU A 24 -4.99 -24.49 26.34
CA GLU A 24 -6.20 -25.03 25.71
C GLU A 24 -6.53 -24.23 24.43
N LEU A 25 -7.20 -24.86 23.47
CA LEU A 25 -7.88 -24.19 22.36
C LEU A 25 -9.34 -23.90 22.74
N LYS A 26 -10.00 -23.04 21.99
CA LYS A 26 -11.40 -22.63 22.15
C LYS A 26 -12.31 -23.30 21.12
N ALA A 27 -11.84 -23.43 19.88
CA ALA A 27 -12.73 -23.65 18.75
C ALA A 27 -12.46 -24.92 17.93
N ALA A 28 -11.45 -25.73 18.28
CA ALA A 28 -11.14 -26.97 17.57
C ALA A 28 -12.31 -27.98 17.59
N VAL A 29 -13.06 -28.06 18.70
CA VAL A 29 -14.28 -28.88 18.76
C VAL A 29 -15.38 -28.32 17.87
N ASN A 30 -15.51 -27.00 17.77
CA ASN A 30 -16.49 -26.35 16.88
C ASN A 30 -16.18 -26.64 15.41
N ASP A 31 -14.90 -26.69 15.03
CA ASP A 31 -14.48 -27.08 13.69
C ASP A 31 -14.91 -28.52 13.37
N ALA A 32 -14.67 -29.46 14.28
CA ALA A 32 -15.08 -30.86 14.10
C ALA A 32 -16.61 -30.98 13.95
N LEU A 33 -17.38 -30.22 14.74
CA LEU A 33 -18.85 -30.18 14.64
C LEU A 33 -19.34 -29.56 13.32
N PHE A 34 -18.66 -28.53 12.81
CA PHE A 34 -18.96 -27.95 11.51
C PHE A 34 -18.75 -28.99 10.40
N TRP A 35 -17.57 -29.62 10.36
CA TRP A 35 -17.25 -30.61 9.34
C TRP A 35 -18.15 -31.84 9.41
N GLU A 36 -18.56 -32.28 10.61
CA GLU A 36 -19.56 -33.33 10.80
C GLU A 36 -20.90 -32.95 10.17
N SER A 37 -21.41 -31.75 10.50
CA SER A 37 -22.68 -31.26 9.98
C SER A 37 -22.65 -31.12 8.45
N PHE A 38 -21.53 -30.63 7.91
CA PHE A 38 -21.29 -30.53 6.48
C PHE A 38 -21.28 -31.92 5.80
N ALA A 39 -20.59 -32.89 6.39
CA ALA A 39 -20.54 -34.26 5.89
C ALA A 39 -21.92 -34.96 5.92
N ILE A 40 -22.71 -34.78 6.99
CA ILE A 40 -24.08 -35.28 7.08
C ILE A 40 -24.94 -34.71 5.94
N GLY A 41 -24.82 -33.41 5.66
CA GLY A 41 -25.52 -32.76 4.55
C GLY A 41 -25.21 -33.34 3.17
N LEU A 42 -24.03 -33.96 3.02
CA LEU A 42 -23.60 -34.63 1.78
C LEU A 42 -23.87 -36.15 1.77
N GLY A 43 -24.45 -36.70 2.84
CA GLY A 43 -24.83 -38.11 2.94
C GLY A 43 -23.74 -39.04 3.47
N TYR A 44 -22.73 -38.52 4.18
CA TYR A 44 -21.71 -39.34 4.82
C TYR A 44 -22.24 -40.06 6.07
N THR A 45 -21.72 -41.26 6.33
CA THR A 45 -21.84 -41.93 7.63
C THR A 45 -20.73 -41.43 8.54
N THR A 46 -21.09 -40.69 9.59
CA THR A 46 -20.14 -39.89 10.37
C THR A 46 -19.81 -40.50 11.73
N SER A 47 -18.58 -40.26 12.20
CA SER A 47 -18.18 -40.42 13.59
C SER A 47 -17.37 -39.21 14.04
N LYS A 48 -17.31 -38.99 15.36
CA LYS A 48 -16.56 -37.90 15.96
C LYS A 48 -15.80 -38.33 17.19
N LEU A 49 -14.65 -37.72 17.41
CA LEU A 49 -13.82 -37.90 18.60
C LEU A 49 -13.39 -36.52 19.08
N HIS A 50 -13.87 -36.13 20.26
CA HIS A 50 -13.57 -34.82 20.85
C HIS A 50 -12.80 -34.98 22.16
N ASP A 51 -11.85 -34.08 22.40
CA ASP A 51 -11.13 -33.96 23.67
C ASP A 51 -10.66 -35.33 24.21
N GLU A 52 -11.09 -35.74 25.41
CA GLU A 52 -10.70 -37.00 26.07
C GLU A 52 -11.02 -38.28 25.28
N TYR A 53 -11.93 -38.21 24.31
CA TYR A 53 -12.26 -39.33 23.44
C TYR A 53 -11.36 -39.41 22.20
N ALA A 54 -10.67 -38.32 21.86
CA ALA A 54 -9.73 -38.25 20.75
C ALA A 54 -8.34 -38.77 21.14
N THR A 55 -8.27 -40.03 21.56
CA THR A 55 -6.99 -40.71 21.86
C THR A 55 -6.36 -41.32 20.62
N SER A 56 -5.05 -41.53 20.67
CA SER A 56 -4.27 -42.16 19.60
C SER A 56 -4.79 -43.55 19.24
N ASP A 57 -5.22 -44.33 20.23
CA ASP A 57 -5.81 -45.65 19.99
C ASP A 57 -7.21 -45.56 19.39
N ALA A 58 -8.06 -44.63 19.84
CA ALA A 58 -9.40 -44.43 19.27
C ALA A 58 -9.31 -44.02 17.79
N VAL A 59 -8.42 -43.08 17.46
CA VAL A 59 -8.19 -42.64 16.07
C VAL A 59 -7.68 -43.78 15.21
N LYS A 60 -6.63 -44.50 15.64
CA LYS A 60 -6.09 -45.65 14.90
C LYS A 60 -7.13 -46.76 14.74
N HIS A 61 -7.96 -47.02 15.77
CA HIS A 61 -9.02 -48.02 15.70
C HIS A 61 -10.07 -47.64 14.66
N ALA A 62 -10.53 -46.39 14.64
CA ALA A 62 -11.48 -45.89 13.65
C ALA A 62 -10.90 -46.02 12.23
N LEU A 63 -9.66 -45.57 11.99
CA LEU A 63 -9.01 -45.69 10.68
C LEU A 63 -8.88 -47.15 10.21
N ASN A 64 -8.49 -48.06 11.11
CA ASN A 64 -8.43 -49.49 10.77
C ASN A 64 -9.82 -50.06 10.45
N SER A 65 -10.87 -49.61 11.16
CA SER A 65 -12.24 -50.03 10.91
C SER A 65 -12.75 -49.57 9.53
N TYR A 66 -12.41 -48.34 9.12
CA TYR A 66 -12.74 -47.88 7.77
C TYR A 66 -11.94 -48.60 6.69
N ALA A 67 -10.65 -48.85 6.92
CA ALA A 67 -9.82 -49.59 5.98
C ALA A 67 -10.36 -51.00 5.68
N THR A 68 -11.00 -51.65 6.66
CA THR A 68 -11.62 -52.97 6.46
C THR A 68 -13.02 -52.92 5.85
N GLN A 69 -13.76 -51.82 6.05
CA GLN A 69 -15.13 -51.65 5.55
C GLN A 69 -15.19 -51.10 4.13
N MET A 70 -14.28 -50.18 3.78
CA MET A 70 -14.33 -49.46 2.51
C MET A 70 -13.88 -50.32 1.33
N VAL A 71 -14.62 -50.20 0.23
CA VAL A 71 -14.31 -50.85 -1.05
C VAL A 71 -13.98 -49.81 -2.13
N ALA A 72 -13.46 -50.25 -3.27
CA ALA A 72 -13.16 -49.36 -4.39
C ALA A 72 -14.40 -48.52 -4.78
N GLY A 73 -14.18 -47.22 -4.96
CA GLY A 73 -15.23 -46.22 -5.17
C GLY A 73 -15.64 -45.46 -3.90
N ASP A 74 -15.42 -45.99 -2.70
CA ASP A 74 -15.78 -45.32 -1.45
C ASP A 74 -14.85 -44.14 -1.12
N ILE A 75 -15.30 -43.27 -0.20
CA ILE A 75 -14.52 -42.12 0.27
C ILE A 75 -14.55 -42.00 1.80
N LEU A 76 -13.38 -41.70 2.39
CA LEU A 76 -13.23 -41.25 3.76
C LEU A 76 -12.97 -39.73 3.78
N LEU A 77 -13.77 -38.98 4.53
CA LEU A 77 -13.46 -37.61 4.94
C LEU A 77 -12.89 -37.63 6.36
N LEU A 78 -11.62 -37.31 6.52
CA LEU A 78 -10.93 -37.23 7.79
C LEU A 78 -10.65 -35.76 8.13
N THR A 79 -11.19 -35.25 9.23
CA THR A 79 -10.90 -33.87 9.66
C THR A 79 -10.22 -33.86 11.01
N TYR A 80 -9.18 -33.03 11.14
CA TYR A 80 -8.46 -32.82 12.39
C TYR A 80 -8.35 -31.33 12.70
N ALA A 81 -8.78 -30.94 13.89
CA ALA A 81 -8.57 -29.61 14.46
C ALA A 81 -7.98 -29.77 15.87
N GLY A 82 -6.83 -29.13 16.10
CA GLY A 82 -6.11 -29.28 17.37
C GLY A 82 -4.66 -28.79 17.26
N HIS A 83 -3.88 -29.00 18.32
CA HIS A 83 -2.45 -28.69 18.28
C HIS A 83 -1.70 -29.62 17.32
N GLY A 84 -0.75 -29.10 16.57
CA GLY A 84 0.25 -29.88 15.85
C GLY A 84 1.62 -29.77 16.54
N GLY A 85 2.34 -30.89 16.59
CA GLY A 85 3.69 -30.97 17.13
C GLY A 85 4.67 -31.48 16.08
N GLU A 86 5.93 -31.58 16.51
CA GLU A 86 7.01 -32.18 15.76
C GLU A 86 7.99 -32.90 16.71
N LEU A 87 8.65 -33.94 16.22
CA LEU A 87 9.72 -34.66 16.90
C LEU A 87 10.96 -34.70 15.98
N ALA A 88 12.16 -34.72 16.56
CA ALA A 88 13.37 -34.86 15.75
C ALA A 88 13.32 -36.16 14.94
N ASN A 89 13.60 -36.08 13.65
CA ASN A 89 13.58 -37.24 12.77
C ASN A 89 14.79 -38.14 13.05
N ASP A 90 14.54 -39.44 13.28
CA ASP A 90 15.56 -40.46 13.56
C ASP A 90 15.87 -41.34 12.32
N LYS A 91 15.32 -41.03 11.13
CA LYS A 91 15.54 -41.80 9.90
C LYS A 91 16.92 -41.54 9.27
N PRO A 92 17.62 -42.59 8.78
CA PRO A 92 18.88 -42.42 8.05
C PRO A 92 18.69 -41.72 6.70
N ALA A 93 19.74 -41.06 6.21
CA ALA A 93 19.74 -40.43 4.90
C ALA A 93 19.31 -41.41 3.79
N GLY A 94 18.33 -41.01 2.97
CA GLY A 94 17.80 -41.80 1.86
C GLY A 94 16.43 -42.45 2.11
N PHE A 95 15.88 -42.38 3.33
CA PHE A 95 14.53 -42.86 3.64
C PHE A 95 13.48 -41.75 3.61
N ASP A 96 13.85 -40.55 4.05
CA ASP A 96 13.15 -39.27 3.83
C ASP A 96 14.17 -38.11 3.81
N ASN A 97 13.67 -36.89 3.59
CA ASN A 97 14.48 -35.66 3.57
C ASN A 97 13.97 -34.63 4.59
N GLU A 98 13.11 -35.03 5.51
CA GLU A 98 12.49 -34.15 6.50
C GLU A 98 13.40 -33.99 7.73
N GLN A 99 13.45 -32.80 8.32
CA GLN A 99 14.27 -32.56 9.52
C GLN A 99 13.58 -33.09 10.78
N ASN A 100 12.24 -33.13 10.80
CA ASN A 100 11.42 -33.52 11.94
C ASN A 100 10.21 -34.34 11.47
N ASP A 101 9.77 -35.31 12.27
CA ASP A 101 8.50 -36.02 12.10
C ASP A 101 7.33 -35.12 12.57
N GLN A 102 6.31 -34.95 11.73
CA GLN A 102 5.11 -34.16 12.06
C GLN A 102 4.12 -34.96 12.91
N THR A 103 3.44 -34.33 13.87
CA THR A 103 2.51 -35.03 14.77
C THR A 103 1.19 -34.32 15.02
N TRP A 104 0.11 -35.09 15.14
CA TRP A 104 -1.16 -34.61 15.72
C TRP A 104 -1.13 -34.78 17.23
N CYS A 105 -1.34 -33.71 17.99
CA CYS A 105 -1.44 -33.76 19.45
C CYS A 105 -2.82 -34.27 19.87
N LEU A 106 -3.00 -35.60 19.83
CA LEU A 106 -4.18 -36.27 20.37
C LEU A 106 -4.16 -36.25 21.90
N TYR A 107 -5.27 -36.60 22.53
CA TYR A 107 -5.48 -36.36 23.96
C TYR A 107 -4.41 -37.01 24.84
N ASP A 108 -4.07 -38.26 24.54
CA ASP A 108 -3.15 -39.12 25.30
C ASP A 108 -1.68 -38.91 24.91
N ARG A 109 -1.40 -38.61 23.64
CA ARG A 109 -0.05 -38.38 23.11
C ARG A 109 -0.06 -37.79 21.71
N GLN A 110 1.13 -37.40 21.28
CA GLN A 110 1.38 -37.05 19.87
C GLN A 110 1.32 -38.33 18.99
N LEU A 111 0.47 -38.32 17.97
CA LEU A 111 0.38 -39.35 16.92
C LEU A 111 1.28 -38.95 15.76
N LEU A 112 2.23 -39.81 15.39
CA LEU A 112 3.16 -39.53 14.29
C LEU A 112 2.46 -39.69 12.95
N ASP A 113 2.86 -38.86 11.99
CA ASP A 113 2.46 -38.97 10.59
C ASP A 113 2.79 -40.36 10.00
N ASP A 114 3.92 -40.98 10.37
CA ASP A 114 4.25 -42.37 10.01
C ASP A 114 3.19 -43.39 10.46
N GLU A 115 2.54 -43.16 11.61
CA GLU A 115 1.42 -44.00 12.06
C GLU A 115 0.16 -43.77 11.21
N LEU A 116 -0.06 -42.54 10.74
CA LEU A 116 -1.15 -42.22 9.80
C LEU A 116 -0.88 -42.86 8.43
N TYR A 117 0.35 -42.78 7.91
CA TYR A 117 0.72 -43.45 6.67
C TYR A 117 0.51 -44.96 6.77
N GLU A 118 0.96 -45.61 7.86
CA GLU A 118 0.71 -47.04 8.07
C GLU A 118 -0.79 -47.37 8.11
N ALA A 119 -1.63 -46.49 8.67
CA ALA A 119 -3.08 -46.66 8.63
C ALA A 119 -3.62 -46.54 7.20
N PHE A 120 -3.15 -45.56 6.42
CA PHE A 120 -3.58 -45.34 5.03
C PHE A 120 -3.11 -46.44 4.06
N GLU A 121 -1.97 -47.10 4.33
CA GLU A 121 -1.50 -48.25 3.56
C GLU A 121 -2.47 -49.45 3.58
N LYS A 122 -3.36 -49.52 4.57
CA LYS A 122 -4.35 -50.59 4.71
C LYS A 122 -5.60 -50.38 3.85
N PHE A 123 -5.82 -49.17 3.32
CA PHE A 123 -6.96 -48.89 2.47
C PHE A 123 -6.76 -49.50 1.08
N SER A 124 -7.82 -50.09 0.55
CA SER A 124 -7.79 -50.75 -0.76
C SER A 124 -7.57 -49.76 -1.91
N GLU A 125 -6.94 -50.23 -2.99
CA GLU A 125 -6.84 -49.46 -4.24
C GLU A 125 -8.23 -49.06 -4.75
N GLY A 126 -8.34 -47.86 -5.31
CA GLY A 126 -9.63 -47.31 -5.76
C GLY A 126 -10.49 -46.70 -4.65
N THR A 127 -10.04 -46.70 -3.40
CA THR A 127 -10.65 -45.87 -2.33
C THR A 127 -10.10 -44.44 -2.35
N ARG A 128 -10.88 -43.49 -1.84
CA ARG A 128 -10.49 -42.07 -1.71
C ARG A 128 -10.37 -41.67 -0.24
N ILE A 129 -9.37 -40.86 0.09
CA ILE A 129 -9.22 -40.24 1.41
C ILE A 129 -9.04 -38.74 1.21
N LEU A 130 -9.99 -37.95 1.72
CA LEU A 130 -9.89 -36.50 1.79
C LEU A 130 -9.60 -36.10 3.24
N ILE A 131 -8.53 -35.35 3.46
CA ILE A 131 -8.10 -34.90 4.77
C ILE A 131 -8.22 -33.38 4.83
N VAL A 132 -8.85 -32.86 5.88
CA VAL A 132 -8.83 -31.44 6.24
C VAL A 132 -8.11 -31.29 7.58
N SER A 133 -6.91 -30.72 7.56
CA SER A 133 -6.06 -30.57 8.76
C SER A 133 -5.93 -29.11 9.14
N ASP A 134 -6.69 -28.69 10.15
CA ASP A 134 -6.66 -27.37 10.75
C ASP A 134 -5.73 -27.38 11.99
N SER A 135 -4.45 -27.62 11.73
CA SER A 135 -3.35 -27.73 12.70
C SER A 135 -2.03 -27.31 12.08
N CYS A 136 -0.99 -27.03 12.88
CA CYS A 136 0.35 -26.70 12.36
C CYS A 136 1.48 -27.39 13.10
N HIS A 137 2.53 -27.74 12.35
CA HIS A 137 3.70 -28.49 12.82
C HIS A 137 4.98 -27.65 12.87
N ALA A 138 4.88 -26.33 12.61
CA ALA A 138 6.04 -25.53 12.24
C ALA A 138 7.12 -25.45 13.32
N GLY A 139 8.33 -25.90 12.98
CA GLY A 139 9.54 -25.66 13.74
C GLY A 139 10.78 -25.68 12.87
N THR A 140 11.38 -24.51 12.68
CA THR A 140 12.80 -24.43 12.32
C THR A 140 13.53 -23.81 13.49
N ILE A 141 14.53 -24.53 14.02
CA ILE A 141 15.54 -23.93 14.90
C ILE A 141 16.38 -23.05 13.97
N THR A 142 16.19 -21.73 14.03
CA THR A 142 17.15 -20.80 13.42
C THR A 142 18.51 -21.04 14.06
N ARG A 143 19.55 -21.09 13.23
CA ARG A 143 20.90 -20.81 13.74
C ARG A 143 20.87 -19.40 14.32
N ASP A 144 21.32 -19.24 15.55
CA ASP A 144 21.45 -17.93 16.18
C ASP A 144 22.28 -17.01 15.26
N GLY A 145 21.69 -15.92 14.75
CA GLY A 145 22.41 -14.86 14.02
C GLY A 145 21.82 -14.35 12.69
N GLU A 146 20.98 -15.10 11.99
CA GLU A 146 20.43 -14.66 10.68
C GLU A 146 19.06 -13.95 10.81
N LEU A 147 18.92 -12.76 10.23
CA LEU A 147 17.67 -11.98 10.14
C LEU A 147 16.88 -12.37 8.87
N ASP A 148 16.16 -13.49 8.92
CA ASP A 148 15.26 -13.94 7.85
C ASP A 148 13.89 -13.24 7.94
N LEU A 149 13.62 -12.33 7.00
CA LEU A 149 12.40 -11.53 6.99
C LEU A 149 11.12 -12.36 6.87
N SER A 150 11.15 -13.49 6.16
CA SER A 150 9.97 -14.35 6.02
C SER A 150 9.54 -14.92 7.38
N LYS A 151 10.53 -15.26 8.23
CA LYS A 151 10.28 -15.72 9.61
C LYS A 151 9.85 -14.57 10.53
N ILE A 152 10.48 -13.41 10.40
CA ILE A 152 10.10 -12.19 11.15
C ILE A 152 8.63 -11.86 10.88
N LEU A 153 8.22 -11.88 9.61
CA LEU A 153 6.84 -11.67 9.20
C LEU A 153 5.90 -12.72 9.78
N ALA A 154 6.19 -14.02 9.60
CA ALA A 154 5.33 -15.10 10.10
C ALA A 154 5.13 -15.00 11.63
N ASN A 155 6.22 -14.82 12.39
CA ASN A 155 6.14 -14.67 13.84
C ASN A 155 5.39 -13.40 14.27
N GLY A 156 5.59 -12.29 13.55
CA GLY A 156 4.90 -11.03 13.79
C GLY A 156 3.39 -11.13 13.55
N MET A 157 2.98 -11.82 12.48
CA MET A 157 1.58 -12.10 12.15
C MET A 157 0.90 -12.99 13.19
N GLU A 158 1.58 -14.06 13.62
CA GLU A 158 1.09 -14.94 14.70
C GLU A 158 0.82 -14.15 15.98
N ARG A 159 1.77 -13.32 16.42
CA ARG A 159 1.59 -12.47 17.61
C ARG A 159 0.49 -11.42 17.45
N ALA A 160 0.36 -10.81 16.28
CA ALA A 160 -0.69 -9.85 16.00
C ALA A 160 -2.08 -10.50 16.16
N ALA A 161 -2.26 -11.71 15.63
CA ALA A 161 -3.51 -12.44 15.78
C ALA A 161 -3.77 -12.87 17.23
N MET A 162 -2.73 -13.32 17.96
CA MET A 162 -2.86 -13.67 19.38
C MET A 162 -3.24 -12.47 20.25
N THR A 163 -2.76 -11.27 19.90
CA THR A 163 -3.17 -10.01 20.56
C THR A 163 -4.65 -9.72 20.34
N GLY A 164 -5.19 -10.12 19.18
CA GLY A 164 -6.63 -10.08 18.87
C GLY A 164 -7.47 -11.20 19.52
N GLY A 165 -6.87 -12.06 20.35
CA GLY A 165 -7.57 -13.10 21.11
C GLY A 165 -7.56 -14.50 20.48
N ALA A 166 -6.91 -14.68 19.33
CA ALA A 166 -6.69 -16.00 18.74
C ALA A 166 -5.67 -16.82 19.56
N ARG A 167 -5.71 -18.14 19.46
CA ARG A 167 -4.72 -19.04 20.08
C ARG A 167 -3.92 -19.77 19.02
N SER A 168 -2.63 -19.97 19.28
CA SER A 168 -1.75 -20.72 18.38
C SER A 168 -2.12 -22.21 18.39
N ARG A 169 -2.27 -22.83 17.21
CA ARG A 169 -2.44 -24.30 17.09
C ARG A 169 -1.11 -25.03 16.97
N LYS A 170 0.01 -24.37 17.21
CA LYS A 170 1.32 -24.99 17.33
C LYS A 170 1.54 -25.45 18.77
N LEU A 171 2.18 -26.61 18.94
CA LEU A 171 2.62 -27.07 20.25
C LEU A 171 3.71 -26.14 20.78
N ASP A 172 3.51 -25.58 21.98
CA ASP A 172 4.48 -24.68 22.60
C ASP A 172 5.87 -25.33 22.71
N THR A 173 6.92 -24.54 22.46
CA THR A 173 8.29 -25.07 22.39
C THR A 173 8.79 -25.58 23.74
N ASN A 174 8.38 -24.95 24.85
CA ASN A 174 8.77 -25.41 26.19
C ASN A 174 7.99 -26.66 26.59
N VAL A 175 6.70 -26.72 26.24
CA VAL A 175 5.89 -27.94 26.38
C VAL A 175 6.53 -29.09 25.60
N LYS A 176 6.88 -28.87 24.32
CA LYS A 176 7.57 -29.85 23.47
C LYS A 176 8.84 -30.39 24.13
N LYS A 177 9.71 -29.51 24.63
CA LYS A 177 10.95 -29.90 25.34
C LYS A 177 10.66 -30.76 26.57
N ARG A 178 9.67 -30.39 27.39
CA ARG A 178 9.28 -31.17 28.57
C ARG A 178 8.74 -32.55 28.21
N ILE A 179 7.88 -32.63 27.18
CA ILE A 179 7.36 -33.90 26.67
C ILE A 179 8.52 -34.79 26.23
N TYR A 180 9.48 -34.26 25.46
CA TYR A 180 10.62 -35.04 25.00
C TYR A 180 11.48 -35.57 26.15
N VAL A 181 11.78 -34.72 27.14
CA VAL A 181 12.56 -35.13 28.33
C VAL A 181 11.84 -36.24 29.11
N LYS A 182 10.52 -36.15 29.25
CA LYS A 182 9.74 -37.09 30.08
C LYS A 182 9.37 -38.38 29.35
N PHE A 183 9.03 -38.30 28.08
CA PHE A 183 8.40 -39.38 27.31
C PHE A 183 9.16 -39.78 26.03
N GLY A 184 10.24 -39.09 25.69
CA GLY A 184 11.04 -39.35 24.49
C GLY A 184 11.54 -40.80 24.43
N GLU A 185 12.22 -41.27 25.49
CA GLU A 185 12.75 -42.63 25.54
C GLU A 185 11.68 -43.71 25.71
N SER A 186 10.63 -43.42 26.50
CA SER A 186 9.65 -44.44 26.91
C SER A 186 8.51 -44.62 25.93
N ILE A 187 8.11 -43.56 25.20
CA ILE A 187 6.95 -43.58 24.29
C ILE A 187 7.41 -43.38 22.84
N TYR A 188 8.11 -42.28 22.56
CA TYR A 188 8.32 -41.83 21.18
C TYR A 188 9.41 -42.60 20.44
N LYS A 189 10.57 -42.83 21.05
CA LYS A 189 11.65 -43.61 20.43
C LYS A 189 11.25 -45.03 20.04
N PRO A 190 10.52 -45.80 20.88
CA PRO A 190 10.00 -47.10 20.46
C PRO A 190 9.10 -47.04 19.22
N ILE A 191 8.29 -45.97 19.10
CA ILE A 191 7.42 -45.75 17.94
C ILE A 191 8.25 -45.38 16.71
N GLN A 192 9.14 -44.38 16.80
CA GLN A 192 10.01 -43.96 15.68
C GLN A 192 10.89 -45.11 15.16
N LYS A 193 11.43 -45.94 16.06
CA LYS A 193 12.24 -47.12 15.71
C LYS A 193 11.49 -48.12 14.82
N LYS A 194 10.16 -48.23 14.95
CA LYS A 194 9.32 -49.09 14.09
C LYS A 194 9.33 -48.63 12.63
N TYR A 195 9.51 -47.34 12.38
CA TYR A 195 9.42 -46.71 11.06
C TYR A 195 10.77 -46.27 10.49
N GLN A 196 11.86 -46.39 11.27
CA GLN A 196 13.19 -45.90 10.93
C GLN A 196 13.73 -46.35 9.55
N THR A 197 13.29 -47.51 9.06
CA THR A 197 13.73 -48.09 7.78
C THR A 197 12.61 -48.16 6.74
N LYS A 198 11.53 -47.41 6.90
CA LYS A 198 10.39 -47.38 5.98
C LYS A 198 10.35 -46.03 5.25
N ALA A 199 10.26 -46.08 3.93
CA ALA A 199 10.04 -44.89 3.12
C ALA A 199 8.59 -44.42 3.27
N GLN A 200 8.41 -43.15 3.64
CA GLN A 200 7.13 -42.53 3.99
C GLN A 200 6.10 -42.67 2.85
N GLY A 201 4.91 -43.18 3.18
CA GLY A 201 3.73 -43.28 2.29
C GLY A 201 3.91 -44.01 0.95
N SER A 202 5.02 -44.73 0.74
CA SER A 202 5.34 -45.34 -0.57
C SER A 202 4.42 -46.48 -0.98
N GLN A 203 3.68 -47.06 -0.03
CA GLN A 203 2.76 -48.18 -0.25
C GLN A 203 1.27 -47.79 -0.18
N VAL A 204 0.95 -46.50 -0.04
CA VAL A 204 -0.45 -46.05 0.08
C VAL A 204 -1.15 -46.16 -1.27
N LYS A 205 -2.08 -47.13 -1.39
CA LYS A 205 -2.82 -47.41 -2.64
C LYS A 205 -4.05 -46.52 -2.85
N ALA A 206 -4.64 -46.03 -1.76
CA ALA A 206 -5.76 -45.10 -1.81
C ALA A 206 -5.38 -43.79 -2.51
N SER A 207 -6.35 -43.09 -3.08
CA SER A 207 -6.16 -41.73 -3.59
C SER A 207 -6.31 -40.74 -2.44
N VAL A 208 -5.21 -40.10 -2.02
CA VAL A 208 -5.20 -39.21 -0.84
C VAL A 208 -5.06 -37.75 -1.26
N LYS A 209 -5.90 -36.90 -0.68
CA LYS A 209 -5.86 -35.44 -0.80
C LYS A 209 -5.87 -34.81 0.57
N LEU A 210 -4.95 -33.89 0.84
CA LEU A 210 -4.83 -33.18 2.11
C LEU A 210 -4.93 -31.67 1.88
N LEU A 211 -5.94 -31.05 2.50
CA LEU A 211 -6.12 -29.62 2.64
C LEU A 211 -5.58 -29.21 4.02
N ALA A 212 -4.45 -28.52 4.07
CA ALA A 212 -3.77 -28.11 5.30
C ALA A 212 -3.87 -26.60 5.52
N ALA A 213 -4.01 -26.16 6.78
CA ALA A 213 -4.24 -24.76 7.13
C ALA A 213 -3.04 -23.81 6.91
N CYS A 214 -1.81 -24.33 6.91
CA CYS A 214 -0.58 -23.55 6.88
C CYS A 214 0.55 -24.26 6.11
N GLN A 215 1.63 -23.54 5.79
CA GLN A 215 2.91 -24.11 5.37
C GLN A 215 3.69 -24.63 6.58
N ASP A 216 4.71 -25.46 6.33
CA ASP A 216 5.55 -26.06 7.39
C ASP A 216 6.35 -25.04 8.21
N ASP A 217 6.46 -23.79 7.76
CA ASP A 217 7.17 -22.71 8.46
C ASP A 217 6.21 -21.63 9.02
N GLU A 218 4.92 -21.94 9.10
CA GLU A 218 3.88 -21.02 9.55
C GLU A 218 2.95 -21.64 10.61
N THR A 219 2.23 -20.78 11.32
CA THR A 219 1.32 -21.20 12.39
C THR A 219 -0.11 -20.79 12.08
N THR A 220 -1.04 -21.74 12.20
CA THR A 220 -2.49 -21.53 12.11
C THR A 220 -3.07 -21.26 13.48
N LEU A 221 -4.22 -20.63 13.45
CA LEU A 221 -4.79 -19.94 14.58
C LEU A 221 -6.20 -20.45 14.86
N ASP A 222 -6.43 -20.67 16.13
CA ASP A 222 -7.73 -20.95 16.70
C ASP A 222 -8.42 -19.62 16.99
N GLY A 223 -9.45 -19.32 16.21
CA GLY A 223 -10.24 -18.09 16.34
C GLY A 223 -11.24 -18.18 17.49
N GLU A 224 -12.15 -17.21 17.53
CA GLU A 224 -13.12 -17.12 18.62
C GLU A 224 -14.23 -18.19 18.51
N ASN A 225 -14.77 -18.39 17.31
CA ASN A 225 -15.83 -19.38 17.06
C ASN A 225 -15.31 -20.67 16.41
N ASN A 226 -14.34 -20.54 15.50
CA ASN A 226 -13.77 -21.59 14.66
C ASN A 226 -12.27 -21.31 14.43
N GLY A 227 -11.54 -22.33 13.97
CA GLY A 227 -10.21 -22.13 13.39
C GLY A 227 -10.29 -21.21 12.17
N ILE A 228 -9.28 -20.38 11.94
CA ILE A 228 -9.31 -19.41 10.83
C ILE A 228 -9.43 -20.09 9.46
N PHE A 229 -8.92 -21.32 9.33
CA PHE A 229 -9.01 -22.11 8.11
C PHE A 229 -10.42 -22.67 7.93
N THR A 230 -11.00 -23.22 8.98
CA THR A 230 -12.39 -23.71 8.97
C THR A 230 -13.39 -22.57 8.72
N GLU A 231 -13.21 -21.40 9.34
CA GLU A 231 -14.04 -20.21 9.11
C GLU A 231 -14.00 -19.77 7.63
N ALA A 232 -12.82 -19.83 7.00
CA ALA A 232 -12.71 -19.53 5.58
C ALA A 232 -13.55 -20.48 4.71
N PHE A 233 -13.58 -21.78 5.03
CA PHE A 233 -14.45 -22.73 4.33
C PHE A 233 -15.94 -22.49 4.56
N ILE A 234 -16.34 -22.14 5.79
CA ILE A 234 -17.73 -21.75 6.11
C ILE A 234 -18.19 -20.63 5.16
N GLU A 235 -17.36 -19.62 4.95
CA GLU A 235 -17.67 -18.51 4.05
C GLU A 235 -17.58 -18.89 2.57
N ILE A 236 -16.67 -19.80 2.18
CA ILE A 236 -16.57 -20.28 0.79
C ILE A 236 -17.83 -21.05 0.39
N PHE A 237 -18.33 -21.92 1.25
CA PHE A 237 -19.47 -22.78 0.93
C PHE A 237 -20.82 -22.04 0.91
N LYS A 238 -20.88 -20.80 1.40
CA LYS A 238 -22.04 -19.91 1.22
C LYS A 238 -22.12 -19.34 -0.19
N ASP A 239 -21.02 -19.30 -0.92
CA ASP A 239 -20.94 -18.70 -2.26
C ASP A 239 -21.20 -19.76 -3.35
N PRO A 240 -22.28 -19.61 -4.15
CA PRO A 240 -22.63 -20.55 -5.22
C PRO A 240 -21.54 -20.74 -6.28
N ALA A 241 -20.59 -19.81 -6.41
CA ALA A 241 -19.48 -19.90 -7.35
C ALA A 241 -18.54 -21.09 -7.05
N TYR A 242 -18.51 -21.56 -5.80
CA TYR A 242 -17.61 -22.63 -5.36
C TYR A 242 -18.27 -24.01 -5.25
N LYS A 243 -19.53 -24.15 -5.67
CA LYS A 243 -20.28 -25.41 -5.58
C LYS A 243 -19.62 -26.58 -6.34
N ASP A 244 -18.91 -26.28 -7.42
CA ASP A 244 -18.22 -27.25 -8.29
C ASP A 244 -16.69 -27.12 -8.20
N ALA A 245 -16.18 -26.42 -7.17
CA ALA A 245 -14.75 -26.15 -7.03
C ALA A 245 -13.94 -27.39 -6.67
N ASN A 246 -12.81 -27.61 -7.36
CA ASN A 246 -11.84 -28.63 -6.97
C ASN A 246 -10.96 -28.17 -5.79
N CYS A 247 -10.09 -29.05 -5.27
CA CYS A 247 -9.19 -28.72 -4.15
C CYS A 247 -8.31 -27.49 -4.39
N GLU A 248 -7.76 -27.33 -5.60
CA GLU A 248 -6.88 -26.20 -5.93
C GLU A 248 -7.67 -24.88 -5.92
N MET A 249 -8.88 -24.89 -6.48
CA MET A 249 -9.79 -23.74 -6.45
C MET A 249 -10.22 -23.37 -5.03
N LEU A 250 -10.49 -24.37 -4.18
CA LEU A 250 -10.85 -24.16 -2.78
C LEU A 250 -9.68 -23.55 -2.00
N ILE A 251 -8.45 -24.08 -2.14
CA ILE A 251 -7.28 -23.49 -1.48
C ILE A 251 -7.00 -22.08 -1.99
N ALA A 252 -7.12 -21.83 -3.29
CA ALA A 252 -6.99 -20.48 -3.84
C ALA A 252 -8.05 -19.53 -3.27
N ALA A 253 -9.28 -20.00 -3.04
CA ALA A 253 -10.36 -19.22 -2.43
C ALA A 253 -10.12 -18.92 -0.94
N VAL A 254 -9.47 -19.84 -0.21
CA VAL A 254 -9.03 -19.62 1.17
C VAL A 254 -7.92 -18.56 1.20
N GLN A 255 -6.92 -18.66 0.31
CA GLN A 255 -5.83 -17.68 0.19
C GLN A 255 -6.30 -16.27 -0.18
N GLN A 256 -7.52 -16.13 -0.71
CA GLN A 256 -8.16 -14.82 -0.93
C GLN A 256 -8.82 -14.24 0.32
N ARG A 257 -9.12 -15.05 1.33
CA ARG A 257 -9.74 -14.61 2.60
C ARG A 257 -8.71 -14.22 3.64
N TYR A 258 -7.57 -14.91 3.68
CA TYR A 258 -6.42 -14.54 4.49
C TYR A 258 -5.12 -14.88 3.76
N PHE A 259 -4.11 -14.01 3.92
CA PHE A 259 -2.82 -14.11 3.23
C PHE A 259 -1.75 -14.83 4.07
N MET A 260 -1.89 -14.82 5.39
CA MET A 260 -1.06 -15.59 6.31
C MET A 260 -1.89 -16.11 7.50
N PRO A 261 -1.63 -17.34 7.99
CA PRO A 261 -0.77 -18.36 7.38
C PRO A 261 -1.25 -18.76 5.97
N ARG A 262 -0.47 -19.51 5.21
CA ARG A 262 -0.82 -19.90 3.83
C ARG A 262 -1.27 -21.35 3.79
N PRO A 263 -2.54 -21.63 3.46
CA PRO A 263 -3.00 -23.00 3.35
C PRO A 263 -2.29 -23.73 2.21
N ASN A 264 -2.21 -25.05 2.35
CA ASN A 264 -1.50 -25.93 1.42
C ASN A 264 -2.38 -27.08 0.93
N PHE A 265 -2.07 -27.59 -0.26
CA PHE A 265 -2.74 -28.75 -0.84
C PHE A 265 -1.71 -29.81 -1.25
N PHE A 266 -1.85 -31.01 -0.68
CA PHE A 266 -1.03 -32.17 -1.01
C PHE A 266 -1.87 -33.29 -1.58
N GLN A 267 -1.27 -34.09 -2.46
CA GLN A 267 -1.91 -35.28 -3.01
C GLN A 267 -0.91 -36.38 -3.32
N TYR A 268 -1.26 -37.62 -3.00
CA TYR A 268 -0.43 -38.81 -3.18
C TYR A 268 -1.28 -40.08 -3.28
N GLY A 269 -0.63 -41.21 -3.58
CA GLY A 269 -1.27 -42.51 -3.76
C GLY A 269 -1.90 -42.70 -5.15
N GLY A 270 -2.99 -43.46 -5.24
CA GLY A 270 -3.68 -43.75 -6.50
C GLY A 270 -4.24 -42.49 -7.18
N ILE A 271 -4.19 -42.43 -8.51
CA ILE A 271 -4.77 -41.33 -9.29
C ILE A 271 -6.15 -41.75 -9.81
N ILE A 272 -7.20 -41.11 -9.28
CA ILE A 272 -8.58 -41.26 -9.79
C ILE A 272 -8.92 -39.97 -10.55
N PRO A 273 -9.00 -39.99 -11.90
CA PRO A 273 -9.14 -38.76 -12.70
C PRO A 273 -10.33 -37.88 -12.31
N ALA A 274 -11.50 -38.46 -12.01
CA ALA A 274 -12.66 -37.69 -11.59
C ALA A 274 -12.43 -36.97 -10.25
N PHE A 275 -11.68 -37.59 -9.32
CA PHE A 275 -11.40 -36.99 -8.03
C PHE A 275 -10.50 -35.74 -8.15
N GLU A 276 -9.77 -35.57 -9.25
CA GLU A 276 -8.93 -34.39 -9.53
C GLU A 276 -9.75 -33.13 -9.80
N HIS A 277 -10.90 -33.28 -10.46
CA HIS A 277 -11.63 -32.15 -11.04
C HIS A 277 -12.99 -31.89 -10.41
N TYR A 278 -13.58 -32.88 -9.74
CA TYR A 278 -14.87 -32.73 -9.07
C TYR A 278 -14.73 -32.05 -7.71
N PHE A 279 -15.87 -31.55 -7.20
CA PHE A 279 -15.98 -31.08 -5.82
C PHE A 279 -15.52 -32.19 -4.86
N PRO A 280 -14.49 -31.96 -4.04
CA PRO A 280 -13.74 -33.05 -3.40
C PRO A 280 -14.53 -33.81 -2.34
N PHE A 281 -15.59 -33.21 -1.80
CA PHE A 281 -16.48 -33.83 -0.81
C PHE A 281 -17.62 -34.65 -1.46
N THR A 282 -17.62 -34.82 -2.77
CA THR A 282 -18.67 -35.57 -3.47
C THR A 282 -18.49 -37.08 -3.30
N ILE A 283 -19.50 -37.75 -2.74
CA ILE A 283 -19.50 -39.22 -2.59
C ILE A 283 -19.58 -39.91 -3.95
N ASN A 284 -20.56 -39.54 -4.78
CA ASN A 284 -20.77 -40.20 -6.07
C ASN A 284 -20.12 -39.40 -7.21
N ILE A 285 -18.98 -39.87 -7.70
CA ILE A 285 -18.29 -39.32 -8.87
C ILE A 285 -18.21 -40.41 -9.96
N PRO A 286 -18.11 -40.04 -11.26
CA PRO A 286 -17.88 -41.01 -12.32
C PRO A 286 -16.58 -41.78 -12.11
N ASP A 287 -16.56 -43.08 -12.44
CA ASP A 287 -15.37 -43.92 -12.43
C ASP A 287 -14.57 -43.86 -11.11
N ALA A 288 -15.27 -43.73 -9.97
CA ALA A 288 -14.68 -43.54 -8.65
C ALA A 288 -13.74 -44.67 -8.20
N ASP A 289 -13.84 -45.84 -8.81
CA ASP A 289 -13.03 -47.04 -8.55
C ASP A 289 -11.86 -47.20 -9.54
N GLN A 290 -11.77 -46.35 -10.57
CA GLN A 290 -10.78 -46.48 -11.64
C GLN A 290 -9.49 -45.71 -11.34
N VAL A 291 -8.44 -46.44 -10.97
CA VAL A 291 -7.09 -45.89 -10.80
C VAL A 291 -6.35 -45.87 -12.15
N LYS A 292 -5.82 -44.70 -12.54
CA LYS A 292 -5.09 -44.47 -13.81
C LYS A 292 -3.63 -44.09 -13.64
N GLY A 293 -3.08 -44.31 -12.44
CA GLY A 293 -1.69 -44.05 -12.14
C GLY A 293 -1.44 -43.92 -10.64
N PHE A 294 -0.22 -43.54 -10.29
CA PHE A 294 0.22 -43.44 -8.91
C PHE A 294 1.10 -42.20 -8.71
N ARG A 295 0.92 -41.50 -7.59
CA ARG A 295 1.76 -40.39 -7.15
C ARG A 295 2.49 -40.79 -5.87
N LYS A 296 3.81 -40.71 -5.89
CA LYS A 296 4.59 -40.80 -4.65
C LYS A 296 4.29 -39.58 -3.76
N PRO A 297 4.30 -39.73 -2.43
CA PRO A 297 4.34 -38.60 -1.52
C PRO A 297 5.48 -37.67 -1.92
N ARG A 298 5.16 -36.41 -2.22
CA ARG A 298 6.14 -35.44 -2.70
C ARG A 298 6.74 -34.74 -1.48
N LEU A 299 7.90 -35.20 -1.03
CA LEU A 299 8.68 -34.63 0.10
C LEU A 299 9.35 -33.28 -0.23
N GLN A 300 8.96 -32.63 -1.33
CA GLN A 300 9.46 -31.31 -1.69
C GLN A 300 8.27 -30.38 -1.89
N LYS A 301 8.38 -29.22 -1.22
CA LYS A 301 7.52 -28.04 -1.38
C LYS A 301 7.17 -27.89 -2.85
N LYS A 302 5.93 -28.24 -3.22
CA LYS A 302 5.35 -27.62 -4.41
C LYS A 302 5.12 -26.20 -3.92
N GLU A 303 5.94 -25.24 -4.34
CA GLU A 303 5.61 -23.83 -4.16
C GLU A 303 4.18 -23.69 -4.67
N THR A 304 3.25 -23.51 -3.74
CA THR A 304 1.86 -23.24 -4.10
C THR A 304 1.97 -22.01 -4.97
N ALA A 305 1.49 -22.11 -6.22
CA ALA A 305 1.59 -21.02 -7.18
C ALA A 305 1.14 -19.75 -6.46
N ARG A 306 2.09 -18.82 -6.25
CA ARG A 306 1.77 -17.53 -5.62
C ARG A 306 0.56 -17.00 -6.36
N ILE A 307 -0.43 -16.48 -5.64
CA ILE A 307 -1.47 -15.69 -6.30
C ILE A 307 -0.72 -14.63 -7.10
N SER A 308 -0.67 -14.79 -8.43
CA SER A 308 0.02 -13.85 -9.28
C SER A 308 -0.91 -12.66 -9.41
N PHE A 309 -0.62 -11.64 -8.61
CA PHE A 309 -1.19 -10.33 -8.80
C PHE A 309 -0.70 -9.80 -10.15
N GLU A 310 -1.63 -9.44 -11.04
CA GLU A 310 -1.28 -8.83 -12.31
C GLU A 310 -0.57 -7.51 -12.04
N ARG A 311 0.64 -7.34 -12.58
CA ARG A 311 1.36 -6.06 -12.53
C ARG A 311 0.60 -4.97 -13.30
N GLU A 312 -0.21 -5.37 -14.27
CA GLU A 312 -0.95 -4.51 -15.20
C GLU A 312 -2.40 -5.00 -15.37
N ALA A 313 -3.18 -5.01 -14.28
CA ALA A 313 -4.64 -5.20 -14.39
C ALA A 313 -5.31 -3.90 -14.87
N PRO A 314 -6.39 -3.97 -15.68
CA PRO A 314 -7.24 -2.81 -15.98
C PRO A 314 -7.79 -2.19 -14.68
N TRP A 315 -7.59 -0.88 -14.51
CA TRP A 315 -7.82 -0.15 -13.27
C TRP A 315 -9.28 0.21 -12.98
N ASP A 316 -10.23 -0.26 -13.81
CA ASP A 316 -11.65 0.10 -13.72
C ASP A 316 -12.40 -0.61 -12.58
N MET A 317 -11.76 -1.58 -11.93
CA MET A 317 -12.29 -2.23 -10.73
C MET A 317 -11.65 -1.65 -9.47
N LEU A 318 -12.49 -1.30 -8.49
CA LEU A 318 -12.13 -0.99 -7.09
C LEU A 318 -11.33 -2.12 -6.37
N THR A 319 -10.96 -3.17 -7.09
CA THR A 319 -10.32 -4.41 -6.63
C THR A 319 -8.97 -4.63 -7.34
N LEU A 320 -8.14 -3.60 -7.45
CA LEU A 320 -6.75 -3.77 -7.89
C LEU A 320 -6.00 -4.63 -6.88
N LYS A 321 -5.84 -5.92 -7.21
CA LYS A 321 -5.02 -6.83 -6.41
C LYS A 321 -3.55 -6.58 -6.77
N LYS A 322 -2.92 -5.57 -6.17
CA LYS A 322 -1.46 -5.35 -6.24
C LYS A 322 -0.77 -6.01 -5.04
N PRO A 323 0.50 -6.44 -5.19
CA PRO A 323 1.27 -6.91 -4.05
C PRO A 323 1.58 -5.75 -3.09
N ALA A 324 1.67 -6.05 -1.79
CA ALA A 324 2.17 -5.11 -0.80
C ALA A 324 3.64 -4.79 -1.08
N VAL A 325 3.99 -3.52 -1.04
CA VAL A 325 5.38 -3.05 -1.19
C VAL A 325 5.74 -2.24 0.04
N LEU A 326 6.89 -2.52 0.66
CA LEU A 326 7.36 -1.88 1.88
C LEU A 326 8.79 -1.37 1.71
N THR A 327 9.14 -0.32 2.44
CA THR A 327 10.52 0.08 2.69
C THR A 327 10.94 -0.35 4.08
N ILE A 328 12.12 -0.94 4.19
CA ILE A 328 12.78 -1.27 5.46
C ILE A 328 14.08 -0.50 5.52
N ASP A 329 14.18 0.41 6.48
CA ASP A 329 15.35 1.23 6.75
C ASP A 329 16.07 0.70 7.99
N LEU A 330 17.31 0.21 7.81
CA LEU A 330 18.16 -0.39 8.83
C LEU A 330 19.54 0.30 8.90
N PRO A 331 20.18 0.39 10.07
CA PRO A 331 21.60 0.67 10.17
C PRO A 331 22.41 -0.29 9.29
N VAL A 332 23.41 0.22 8.54
CA VAL A 332 24.26 -0.59 7.65
C VAL A 332 24.92 -1.76 8.38
N ALA A 333 25.24 -1.58 9.66
CA ALA A 333 25.82 -2.64 10.51
C ALA A 333 24.90 -3.86 10.70
N LEU A 334 23.58 -3.70 10.57
CA LEU A 334 22.59 -4.78 10.68
C LEU A 334 22.20 -5.36 9.31
N ALA A 335 22.56 -4.69 8.21
CA ALA A 335 22.10 -5.06 6.88
C ALA A 335 22.90 -6.20 6.24
N GLY A 336 24.10 -6.50 6.75
CA GLY A 336 24.92 -7.63 6.29
C GLY A 336 24.36 -9.01 6.65
N ASP A 337 23.55 -9.09 7.71
CA ASP A 337 22.92 -10.33 8.21
C ASP A 337 21.43 -10.46 7.81
N TYR A 338 20.96 -9.53 6.97
CA TYR A 338 19.57 -9.37 6.56
C TYR A 338 19.25 -10.16 5.27
N PHE A 339 18.28 -11.07 5.35
CA PHE A 339 17.82 -11.87 4.22
C PHE A 339 16.32 -11.61 3.97
N PRO A 340 15.92 -11.15 2.77
CA PRO A 340 14.50 -10.99 2.40
C PRO A 340 13.65 -12.27 2.54
N GLY A 341 14.32 -13.42 2.51
CA GLY A 341 13.68 -14.73 2.59
C GLY A 341 12.88 -15.07 1.32
N LYS A 342 12.04 -16.11 1.42
CA LYS A 342 11.26 -16.65 0.29
C LYS A 342 10.00 -15.83 -0.03
N ASP A 343 9.56 -14.95 0.87
CA ASP A 343 8.26 -14.27 0.78
C ASP A 343 8.35 -12.86 0.19
N ALA A 344 9.57 -12.33 0.05
CA ALA A 344 9.82 -10.98 -0.45
C ALA A 344 10.76 -10.98 -1.68
N VAL A 345 10.56 -10.00 -2.56
CA VAL A 345 11.42 -9.71 -3.71
C VAL A 345 12.03 -8.31 -3.50
N VAL A 346 13.35 -8.20 -3.57
CA VAL A 346 14.03 -6.91 -3.47
C VAL A 346 13.83 -6.13 -4.76
N LEU A 347 13.21 -4.96 -4.66
CA LEU A 347 13.03 -4.03 -5.78
C LEU A 347 14.18 -3.03 -5.87
N SER A 348 14.62 -2.49 -4.74
CA SER A 348 15.74 -1.57 -4.66
C SER A 348 16.48 -1.72 -3.33
N ASN A 349 17.75 -1.33 -3.33
CA ASN A 349 18.56 -1.26 -2.13
C ASN A 349 19.49 -0.06 -2.23
N VAL A 350 19.33 0.90 -1.31
CA VAL A 350 20.03 2.19 -1.32
C VAL A 350 20.72 2.40 0.01
N VAL A 351 22.03 2.64 -0.01
CA VAL A 351 22.82 2.99 1.17
C VAL A 351 22.99 4.50 1.24
N LYS A 352 22.56 5.12 2.33
CA LYS A 352 22.72 6.56 2.62
C LYS A 352 23.38 6.76 3.98
N GLY A 353 24.65 7.17 3.97
CA GLY A 353 25.42 7.37 5.20
C GLY A 353 25.54 6.06 6.00
N SER A 354 25.04 6.06 7.23
CA SER A 354 25.04 4.90 8.13
C SER A 354 23.79 4.02 8.02
N ARG A 355 22.87 4.31 7.10
CA ARG A 355 21.59 3.61 6.93
C ARG A 355 21.45 2.97 5.55
N GLN A 356 20.75 1.86 5.48
CA GLN A 356 20.40 1.11 4.28
C GLN A 356 18.88 1.01 4.18
N VAL A 357 18.32 1.53 3.10
CA VAL A 357 16.90 1.45 2.78
C VAL A 357 16.70 0.40 1.70
N THR A 358 15.97 -0.65 2.02
CA THR A 358 15.62 -1.73 1.08
C THR A 358 14.12 -1.67 0.78
N THR A 359 13.76 -1.61 -0.50
CA THR A 359 12.37 -1.69 -0.94
C THR A 359 12.04 -3.11 -1.37
N LEU A 360 10.94 -3.66 -0.84
CA LEU A 360 10.57 -5.06 -0.95
C LEU A 360 9.13 -5.19 -1.43
N GLU A 361 8.91 -6.02 -2.45
CA GLU A 361 7.60 -6.48 -2.88
C GLU A 361 7.28 -7.81 -2.19
N PHE A 362 6.04 -8.00 -1.73
CA PHE A 362 5.53 -9.24 -1.16
C PHE A 362 4.47 -9.84 -2.10
N PRO A 363 4.84 -10.68 -3.09
CA PRO A 363 3.93 -11.06 -4.16
C PRO A 363 2.74 -11.93 -3.71
N GLY A 364 2.80 -12.53 -2.52
CA GLY A 364 1.70 -13.31 -1.96
C GLY A 364 0.76 -12.52 -1.06
N ILE A 365 1.00 -11.22 -0.87
CA ILE A 365 0.25 -10.39 0.10
C ILE A 365 -0.41 -9.22 -0.63
N PRO A 366 -1.75 -9.09 -0.57
CA PRO A 366 -2.45 -7.94 -1.13
C PRO A 366 -2.01 -6.61 -0.48
N ASN A 367 -1.97 -5.53 -1.26
CA ASN A 367 -1.60 -4.19 -0.81
C ASN A 367 -2.53 -3.65 0.30
N GLU A 368 -3.79 -4.08 0.35
CA GLU A 368 -4.74 -3.80 1.43
C GLU A 368 -4.16 -4.18 2.80
N HIS A 369 -3.31 -5.20 2.85
CA HIS A 369 -2.71 -5.70 4.07
C HIS A 369 -1.32 -5.14 4.35
N ALA A 370 -0.84 -4.14 3.60
CA ALA A 370 0.51 -3.59 3.77
C ALA A 370 0.78 -3.16 5.22
N TRP A 371 -0.16 -2.50 5.90
CA TRP A 371 -0.03 -2.13 7.32
C TRP A 371 0.02 -3.33 8.27
N SER A 372 -0.66 -4.43 7.95
CA SER A 372 -0.56 -5.66 8.74
C SER A 372 0.87 -6.23 8.69
N VAL A 373 1.48 -6.22 7.50
CA VAL A 373 2.86 -6.65 7.28
C VAL A 373 3.85 -5.70 7.96
N VAL A 374 3.64 -4.39 7.84
CA VAL A 374 4.46 -3.35 8.49
C VAL A 374 4.49 -3.57 10.00
N HIS A 375 3.33 -3.69 10.64
CA HIS A 375 3.24 -3.88 12.08
C HIS A 375 3.84 -5.20 12.52
N ALA A 376 3.63 -6.28 11.76
CA ALA A 376 4.22 -7.58 12.05
C ALA A 376 5.75 -7.53 12.03
N ILE A 377 6.35 -6.92 11.00
CA ILE A 377 7.80 -6.83 10.85
C ILE A 377 8.40 -5.85 11.87
N GLN A 378 7.89 -4.61 11.95
CA GLN A 378 8.40 -3.57 12.84
C GLN A 378 8.41 -4.06 14.29
N THR A 379 7.28 -4.59 14.75
CA THR A 379 7.10 -5.02 16.13
C THR A 379 8.04 -6.20 16.47
N GLU A 380 8.33 -7.07 15.52
CA GLU A 380 9.27 -8.18 15.75
C GLU A 380 10.74 -7.73 15.71
N LEU A 381 11.10 -6.78 14.83
CA LEU A 381 12.43 -6.17 14.84
C LEU A 381 12.68 -5.42 16.17
N ASP A 382 11.70 -4.68 16.67
CA ASP A 382 11.76 -4.01 17.96
C ASP A 382 11.98 -5.01 19.10
N ARG A 383 11.27 -6.15 19.09
CA ARG A 383 11.42 -7.23 20.10
C ARG A 383 12.82 -7.85 20.06
N LEU A 384 13.42 -7.96 18.89
CA LEU A 384 14.78 -8.44 18.69
C LEU A 384 15.84 -7.36 19.02
N GLY A 385 15.43 -6.13 19.32
CA GLY A 385 16.31 -5.03 19.70
C GLY A 385 16.97 -4.32 18.51
N HIS A 386 16.39 -4.41 17.32
CA HIS A 386 16.91 -3.76 16.12
C HIS A 386 16.27 -2.38 15.91
N ASP A 387 17.12 -1.36 15.71
CA ASP A 387 16.68 -0.03 15.28
C ASP A 387 16.28 -0.08 13.81
N ALA A 388 15.00 -0.28 13.52
CA ALA A 388 14.47 -0.37 12.16
C ALA A 388 13.30 0.59 11.98
N ILE A 389 13.13 1.09 10.75
CA ILE A 389 11.91 1.80 10.35
C ILE A 389 11.30 1.06 9.18
N VAL A 390 10.10 0.53 9.37
CA VAL A 390 9.31 -0.15 8.35
C VAL A 390 8.11 0.72 7.99
N GLU A 391 7.96 1.03 6.70
CA GLU A 391 6.83 1.81 6.19
C GLU A 391 6.28 1.16 4.91
N PRO A 392 4.97 1.25 4.66
CA PRO A 392 4.41 0.86 3.37
C PRO A 392 4.84 1.84 2.29
N VAL A 393 5.18 1.34 1.10
CA VAL A 393 5.30 2.17 -0.11
C VAL A 393 3.90 2.54 -0.53
N LEU A 394 3.58 3.77 -0.22
CA LEU A 394 2.24 4.32 -0.26
C LEU A 394 1.75 4.49 -1.71
N SER A 395 0.96 3.54 -2.21
CA SER A 395 0.14 3.73 -3.40
C SER A 395 -1.28 4.23 -3.05
N LEU A 396 -1.76 5.25 -3.75
CA LEU A 396 -3.18 5.65 -3.88
C LEU A 396 -3.49 5.86 -5.36
N ALA A 397 -4.72 5.85 -5.84
CA ALA A 397 -6.01 5.36 -5.36
C ALA A 397 -6.71 4.80 -6.62
N PRO A 398 -7.62 3.82 -6.52
CA PRO A 398 -8.22 3.15 -7.69
C PRO A 398 -8.90 4.09 -8.70
N ALA A 399 -9.29 5.29 -8.29
CA ALA A 399 -10.20 6.14 -9.06
C ALA A 399 -9.57 7.19 -9.99
N GLN A 400 -8.24 7.20 -10.20
CA GLN A 400 -7.59 8.18 -11.09
C GLN A 400 -7.24 7.67 -12.50
N ASN A 401 -7.52 6.39 -12.82
CA ASN A 401 -7.15 5.80 -14.12
C ASN A 401 -8.29 5.78 -15.16
N GLY A 402 -8.81 6.97 -15.48
CA GLY A 402 -9.02 7.22 -16.90
C GLY A 402 -7.63 7.47 -17.50
N ALA A 403 -7.07 6.51 -18.24
CA ALA A 403 -5.89 6.69 -19.06
C ALA A 403 -6.19 7.71 -20.18
N VAL A 404 -6.37 8.97 -19.79
CA VAL A 404 -6.49 10.09 -20.70
C VAL A 404 -5.14 10.77 -20.59
N SER A 405 -4.21 10.33 -21.42
CA SER A 405 -3.08 11.20 -21.74
C SER A 405 -3.68 12.50 -22.26
N ARG A 406 -3.18 13.65 -21.79
CA ARG A 406 -3.59 14.93 -22.38
C ARG A 406 -3.09 15.05 -23.82
N GLU A 407 -2.05 14.30 -24.17
CA GLU A 407 -1.68 13.97 -25.56
C GLU A 407 -2.85 13.32 -26.34
N GLY A 408 -3.69 12.51 -25.68
CA GLY A 408 -4.87 11.87 -26.27
C GLY A 408 -6.05 12.80 -26.57
N ASP A 409 -6.05 14.03 -26.03
CA ASP A 409 -7.05 15.08 -26.33
C ASP A 409 -6.64 15.96 -27.53
N ILE A 410 -5.59 15.54 -28.26
CA ILE A 410 -5.15 16.08 -29.57
C ILE A 410 -6.30 16.41 -30.53
N ASN A 411 -7.36 15.60 -30.52
CA ASN A 411 -8.50 15.76 -31.42
C ASN A 411 -9.45 16.90 -31.02
N ASN A 412 -9.19 17.55 -29.88
CA ASN A 412 -9.97 18.67 -29.36
C ASN A 412 -9.05 19.82 -28.89
N PRO A 413 -8.48 20.59 -29.83
CA PRO A 413 -7.49 21.63 -29.53
C PRO A 413 -8.09 22.90 -28.91
N ASP A 414 -9.41 22.99 -28.82
CA ASP A 414 -10.15 24.14 -28.31
C ASP A 414 -10.18 24.19 -26.77
N TYR A 415 -10.65 25.33 -26.25
CA TYR A 415 -10.95 25.49 -24.83
C TYR A 415 -11.96 24.44 -24.32
N ILE A 416 -11.85 24.09 -23.04
CA ILE A 416 -12.90 23.33 -22.36
C ILE A 416 -14.13 24.25 -22.24
N LYS A 417 -15.18 23.91 -22.99
CA LYS A 417 -16.35 24.75 -23.28
C LYS A 417 -17.13 25.23 -22.05
N GLU A 418 -17.03 24.53 -20.93
CA GLU A 418 -17.78 24.85 -19.71
C GLU A 418 -16.99 25.76 -18.76
N TRP A 419 -15.70 25.96 -19.01
CA TRP A 419 -14.84 26.76 -18.15
C TRP A 419 -14.43 28.07 -18.83
N PRO A 420 -14.36 29.20 -18.12
CA PRO A 420 -13.76 30.43 -18.66
C PRO A 420 -12.31 30.20 -19.14
N PRO A 421 -11.81 30.95 -20.15
CA PRO A 421 -12.48 32.03 -20.87
C PRO A 421 -13.36 31.55 -22.04
N SER A 422 -13.64 30.25 -22.20
CA SER A 422 -14.50 29.78 -23.31
C SER A 422 -15.91 30.38 -23.27
N LEU A 423 -16.40 30.71 -22.07
CA LEU A 423 -17.67 31.40 -21.84
C LEU A 423 -17.60 32.92 -22.12
N ASN A 424 -16.40 33.44 -22.36
CA ASN A 424 -16.08 34.85 -22.59
C ASN A 424 -15.59 35.08 -24.03
N GLN A 425 -15.82 34.14 -24.95
CA GLN A 425 -15.43 34.27 -26.36
C GLN A 425 -16.04 35.55 -26.97
N GLY A 426 -15.17 36.47 -27.39
CA GLY A 426 -15.53 37.81 -27.87
C GLY A 426 -14.90 38.94 -27.06
N GLU A 427 -14.46 38.67 -25.82
CA GLU A 427 -13.59 39.59 -25.09
C GLU A 427 -12.18 39.59 -25.68
N PRO A 428 -11.53 40.76 -25.88
CA PRO A 428 -10.18 40.82 -26.46
C PRO A 428 -9.13 40.00 -25.68
N ASP A 429 -9.35 39.82 -24.38
CA ASP A 429 -8.45 39.12 -23.45
C ASP A 429 -8.78 37.64 -23.28
N ALA A 430 -9.86 37.13 -23.86
CA ALA A 430 -10.23 35.72 -23.87
C ALA A 430 -9.45 34.95 -24.94
N ARG A 431 -8.11 34.97 -24.83
CA ARG A 431 -7.15 34.44 -25.82
C ARG A 431 -6.01 33.66 -25.15
N MET A 432 -5.27 32.87 -25.92
CA MET A 432 -4.09 32.17 -25.43
C MET A 432 -3.12 33.15 -24.76
N GLY A 433 -2.56 32.76 -23.62
CA GLY A 433 -1.65 33.62 -22.83
C GLY A 433 -2.35 34.61 -21.89
N TRP A 434 -3.69 34.64 -21.81
CA TRP A 434 -4.46 35.49 -20.89
C TRP A 434 -3.93 35.48 -19.44
N HIS A 435 -3.56 34.30 -18.94
CA HIS A 435 -3.09 34.12 -17.57
C HIS A 435 -1.83 34.96 -17.24
N LEU A 436 -1.04 35.37 -18.23
CA LEU A 436 0.21 36.14 -18.04
C LEU A 436 -0.01 37.66 -17.91
N ASP A 437 -1.18 38.16 -18.29
CA ASP A 437 -1.44 39.58 -18.47
C ASP A 437 -1.57 40.36 -17.14
N GLU A 438 -1.75 41.69 -17.25
CA GLU A 438 -1.85 42.59 -16.10
C GLU A 438 -3.15 42.48 -15.29
N LYS A 439 -4.22 41.95 -15.89
CA LYS A 439 -5.49 41.68 -15.19
C LYS A 439 -5.39 40.40 -14.37
N HIS A 440 -4.54 39.47 -14.78
CA HIS A 440 -4.37 38.16 -14.17
C HIS A 440 -3.09 38.07 -13.33
N SER A 441 -2.13 37.20 -13.69
CA SER A 441 -0.96 36.91 -12.85
C SER A 441 0.12 37.99 -12.89
N GLN A 442 0.11 38.87 -13.89
CA GLN A 442 1.17 39.85 -14.19
C GLN A 442 2.56 39.24 -14.46
N LEU A 443 2.66 37.94 -14.73
CA LEU A 443 3.95 37.27 -14.94
C LEU A 443 4.75 37.88 -16.10
N ALA A 444 4.09 38.23 -17.21
CA ALA A 444 4.78 38.86 -18.35
C ALA A 444 5.41 40.21 -17.97
N LYS A 445 4.69 41.01 -17.17
CA LYS A 445 5.17 42.31 -16.69
C LYS A 445 6.33 42.15 -15.70
N ALA A 446 6.23 41.20 -14.78
CA ALA A 446 7.28 40.87 -13.82
C ALA A 446 8.56 40.41 -14.52
N HIS A 447 8.45 39.47 -15.46
CA HIS A 447 9.55 38.99 -16.28
C HIS A 447 10.26 40.13 -17.03
N ALA A 448 9.51 40.95 -17.76
CA ALA A 448 10.08 42.08 -18.51
C ALA A 448 10.79 43.08 -17.59
N PHE A 449 10.23 43.32 -16.39
CA PHE A 449 10.82 44.21 -15.41
C PHE A 449 12.16 43.68 -14.87
N VAL A 450 12.24 42.39 -14.52
CA VAL A 450 13.49 41.76 -14.06
C VAL A 450 14.55 41.83 -15.15
N GLN A 451 14.23 41.47 -16.39
CA GLN A 451 15.21 41.54 -17.49
C GLN A 451 15.74 42.95 -17.73
N THR A 452 14.90 43.97 -17.55
CA THR A 452 15.29 45.37 -17.73
C THR A 452 16.16 45.89 -16.58
N HIS A 453 15.83 45.55 -15.33
CA HIS A 453 16.45 46.15 -14.13
C HIS A 453 17.56 45.29 -13.51
N ARG A 454 17.61 44.01 -13.85
CA ARG A 454 18.61 43.03 -13.41
C ARG A 454 19.06 42.19 -14.62
N PRO A 455 19.70 42.82 -15.63
CA PRO A 455 20.25 42.07 -16.76
C PRO A 455 21.28 41.05 -16.23
N GLY A 456 21.15 39.79 -16.64
CA GLY A 456 21.99 38.70 -16.13
C GLY A 456 21.49 38.07 -14.82
N ALA A 457 20.29 38.43 -14.35
CA ALA A 457 19.62 37.70 -13.29
C ALA A 457 19.57 36.20 -13.64
N HIS A 458 19.95 35.38 -12.68
CA HIS A 458 20.00 33.93 -12.83
C HIS A 458 19.22 33.28 -11.69
N ILE A 459 18.68 32.10 -11.98
CA ILE A 459 18.05 31.23 -11.00
C ILE A 459 17.94 29.83 -11.57
N ARG A 460 18.11 28.83 -10.71
CA ARG A 460 17.94 27.42 -11.05
C ARG A 460 16.65 26.89 -10.45
N VAL A 461 15.80 26.32 -11.29
CA VAL A 461 14.50 25.75 -10.90
C VAL A 461 14.49 24.25 -11.19
N GLY A 462 14.26 23.44 -10.16
CA GLY A 462 14.04 22.01 -10.31
C GLY A 462 12.59 21.75 -10.73
N HIS A 463 12.40 21.05 -11.84
CA HIS A 463 11.08 20.65 -12.32
C HIS A 463 10.87 19.17 -12.01
N LEU A 464 10.16 18.89 -10.93
CA LEU A 464 9.86 17.52 -10.47
C LEU A 464 8.51 17.10 -11.05
N ASP A 465 8.52 16.26 -12.08
CA ASP A 465 7.28 15.89 -12.78
C ASP A 465 7.47 14.57 -13.57
N THR A 466 6.66 14.34 -14.60
CA THR A 466 6.78 13.21 -15.54
C THR A 466 7.93 13.39 -16.54
N GLY A 467 8.86 14.31 -16.34
CA GLY A 467 9.88 14.61 -17.34
C GLY A 467 9.35 15.44 -18.51
N PHE A 468 10.04 15.41 -19.65
CA PHE A 468 9.68 16.24 -20.82
C PHE A 468 9.82 15.48 -22.13
N ILE A 469 9.11 15.97 -23.16
CA ILE A 469 9.22 15.45 -24.53
C ILE A 469 10.10 16.41 -25.35
N GLU A 470 11.03 15.86 -26.11
CA GLU A 470 11.96 16.63 -26.93
C GLU A 470 11.28 17.31 -28.14
N GLY A 471 11.91 18.36 -28.67
CA GLY A 471 11.51 18.96 -29.95
C GLY A 471 10.32 19.93 -29.91
N HIS A 472 9.70 20.16 -28.75
CA HIS A 472 8.57 21.10 -28.63
C HIS A 472 8.98 22.56 -28.88
N VAL A 473 8.16 23.33 -29.61
CA VAL A 473 8.47 24.72 -30.01
C VAL A 473 8.64 25.66 -28.80
N ALA A 474 7.96 25.35 -27.71
CA ALA A 474 7.99 26.12 -26.47
C ALA A 474 8.88 25.50 -25.38
N ARG A 475 9.79 24.59 -25.74
CA ARG A 475 10.79 24.05 -24.81
C ARG A 475 11.58 25.20 -24.17
N PRO A 476 11.84 25.20 -22.84
CA PRO A 476 12.57 26.27 -22.18
C PRO A 476 13.91 26.59 -22.85
N LEU A 477 14.28 27.88 -22.87
CA LEU A 477 15.55 28.35 -23.45
C LEU A 477 16.76 27.72 -22.76
N ASN A 478 16.74 27.72 -21.43
CA ASN A 478 17.84 27.26 -20.59
C ASN A 478 17.48 25.94 -19.91
N LEU A 479 16.96 24.98 -20.68
CA LEU A 479 16.73 23.61 -20.18
C LEU A 479 18.09 22.90 -20.00
N ASN A 480 18.48 22.61 -18.76
CA ASN A 480 19.72 21.94 -18.46
C ASN A 480 19.53 20.42 -18.44
N THR A 481 19.78 19.79 -19.58
CA THR A 481 19.73 18.33 -19.72
C THR A 481 20.98 17.62 -19.18
N THR A 482 22.08 18.33 -18.93
CA THR A 482 23.29 17.77 -18.30
C THR A 482 23.03 17.39 -16.83
N LEU A 483 22.19 18.16 -16.13
CA LEU A 483 21.78 17.87 -14.76
C LEU A 483 20.47 17.07 -14.68
N ALA A 484 19.91 16.63 -15.82
CA ALA A 484 18.68 15.85 -15.83
C ALA A 484 18.82 14.55 -15.04
N ARG A 485 17.71 14.12 -14.43
CA ARG A 485 17.67 12.94 -13.58
C ARG A 485 16.33 12.22 -13.74
N SER A 486 16.35 10.90 -13.86
CA SER A 486 15.14 10.06 -13.70
C SER A 486 15.31 9.11 -12.52
N TYR A 487 14.24 8.99 -11.74
CA TYR A 487 14.08 8.01 -10.67
C TYR A 487 13.06 6.92 -11.04
N VAL A 488 12.59 6.90 -12.29
CA VAL A 488 11.70 5.84 -12.80
C VAL A 488 12.55 4.60 -13.10
N SER A 489 12.13 3.46 -12.57
CA SER A 489 12.87 2.20 -12.70
C SER A 489 12.94 1.72 -14.16
N GLY A 490 14.11 1.22 -14.58
CA GLY A 490 14.32 0.69 -15.92
C GLY A 490 14.59 1.75 -17.01
N GLU A 491 14.76 3.01 -16.63
CA GLU A 491 15.15 4.10 -17.54
C GLU A 491 16.61 4.53 -17.33
N ASP A 492 17.17 5.30 -18.26
CA ASP A 492 18.49 5.92 -18.05
C ASP A 492 18.36 6.97 -16.93
N PRO A 493 19.05 6.80 -15.79
CA PRO A 493 18.93 7.71 -14.66
C PRO A 493 19.46 9.10 -14.95
N ASN A 494 20.22 9.33 -16.03
CA ASN A 494 20.74 10.64 -16.42
C ASN A 494 19.87 11.36 -17.46
N GLN A 495 18.70 10.81 -17.76
CA GLN A 495 17.75 11.38 -18.71
C GLN A 495 16.41 11.59 -18.01
N ALA A 496 15.71 12.68 -18.33
CA ALA A 496 14.37 12.97 -17.83
C ALA A 496 13.35 13.01 -18.98
N ILE A 497 13.52 12.11 -19.95
CA ILE A 497 12.68 12.03 -21.14
C ILE A 497 11.39 11.28 -20.83
N ASP A 498 10.27 11.92 -21.13
CA ASP A 498 8.95 11.29 -21.06
C ASP A 498 8.72 10.42 -22.30
N LYS A 499 8.07 9.27 -22.11
CA LYS A 499 7.77 8.32 -23.18
C LYS A 499 6.30 8.44 -23.56
N SER A 500 6.01 8.50 -24.85
CA SER A 500 4.64 8.46 -25.35
C SER A 500 3.94 7.16 -24.93
N ALA A 501 2.65 7.26 -24.59
CA ALA A 501 1.79 6.19 -24.06
C ALA A 501 2.03 5.72 -22.61
N SER A 502 2.70 6.53 -21.76
CA SER A 502 2.84 6.26 -20.32
C SER A 502 1.56 6.50 -19.50
N GLY A 503 0.54 7.15 -20.10
CA GLY A 503 -0.79 7.37 -19.50
C GLY A 503 -1.02 8.78 -18.94
N GLN A 504 0.04 9.54 -18.66
CA GLN A 504 0.05 11.00 -18.40
C GLN A 504 1.20 11.68 -19.16
N ASP A 505 1.59 11.10 -20.28
CA ASP A 505 2.61 11.63 -21.19
C ASP A 505 2.32 13.07 -21.59
N GLY A 506 3.38 13.88 -21.62
CA GLY A 506 3.33 15.29 -21.94
C GLY A 506 2.88 16.19 -20.77
N HIS A 507 2.51 15.63 -19.62
CA HIS A 507 2.14 16.44 -18.45
C HIS A 507 3.28 17.33 -17.98
N GLY A 508 4.46 16.75 -17.72
CA GLY A 508 5.64 17.50 -17.30
C GLY A 508 6.08 18.53 -18.34
N LEU A 509 5.97 18.22 -19.64
CA LEU A 509 6.22 19.22 -20.68
C LEU A 509 5.23 20.40 -20.60
N GLY A 510 3.93 20.14 -20.42
CA GLY A 510 2.90 21.17 -20.27
C GLY A 510 3.15 22.11 -19.09
N THR A 511 3.46 21.57 -17.91
CA THR A 511 3.77 22.38 -16.72
C THR A 511 5.09 23.12 -16.87
N MET A 512 6.09 22.52 -17.51
CA MET A 512 7.39 23.13 -17.81
C MET A 512 7.26 24.31 -18.79
N THR A 513 6.37 24.23 -19.78
CA THR A 513 6.09 25.32 -20.71
C THR A 513 5.42 26.51 -20.01
N LEU A 514 4.51 26.28 -19.04
CA LEU A 514 3.93 27.37 -18.23
C LEU A 514 4.98 27.99 -17.28
N LEU A 515 5.94 27.20 -16.81
CA LEU A 515 7.04 27.67 -15.96
C LEU A 515 7.99 28.61 -16.73
N ALA A 516 8.59 28.10 -17.81
CA ALA A 516 9.72 28.76 -18.49
C ALA A 516 9.71 28.56 -20.02
N GLY A 517 8.54 28.32 -20.60
CA GLY A 517 8.38 28.18 -22.05
C GLY A 517 8.94 29.35 -22.85
N ASN A 518 9.55 29.02 -23.98
CA ASN A 518 10.24 29.96 -24.85
C ASN A 518 9.27 30.91 -25.59
N ASN A 519 9.86 31.87 -26.31
CA ASN A 519 9.18 32.76 -27.24
C ASN A 519 8.61 31.96 -28.42
N VAL A 520 7.31 32.11 -28.66
CA VAL A 520 6.57 31.44 -29.73
C VAL A 520 5.95 32.45 -30.68
N THR A 521 5.75 32.04 -31.93
CA THR A 521 5.12 32.85 -32.98
C THR A 521 3.60 32.78 -32.90
N LYS A 522 2.91 33.78 -33.46
CA LYS A 522 1.44 33.73 -33.64
C LYS A 522 0.94 32.47 -34.33
N SER A 523 1.63 32.01 -35.37
CA SER A 523 1.25 30.81 -36.10
C SER A 523 1.28 29.52 -35.26
N ALA A 524 2.07 29.50 -34.18
CA ALA A 524 2.12 28.36 -33.26
C ALA A 524 0.99 28.39 -32.21
N THR A 525 0.26 29.50 -32.09
CA THR A 525 -0.66 29.78 -30.97
C THR A 525 -2.06 30.15 -31.44
N PHE A 526 -2.54 29.52 -32.52
CA PHE A 526 -3.85 29.83 -33.11
C PHE A 526 -4.01 31.29 -33.57
N ASP A 527 -2.89 31.96 -33.87
CA ASP A 527 -2.81 33.40 -34.18
C ASP A 527 -3.26 34.32 -33.03
N GLU A 528 -3.34 33.79 -31.80
CA GLU A 528 -3.81 34.49 -30.60
C GLU A 528 -2.68 35.16 -29.80
N PHE A 529 -1.46 34.60 -29.80
CA PHE A 529 -0.38 35.03 -28.89
C PHE A 529 1.03 35.00 -29.53
N GLU A 530 1.84 36.01 -29.27
CA GLU A 530 3.27 35.99 -29.62
C GLU A 530 4.07 36.52 -28.43
N GLY A 531 5.19 35.86 -28.15
CA GLY A 531 6.01 36.15 -26.97
C GLY A 531 6.31 34.91 -26.16
N PHE A 532 6.87 35.13 -24.97
CA PHE A 532 7.19 34.06 -24.05
C PHE A 532 5.94 33.47 -23.39
N VAL A 533 5.76 32.16 -23.50
CA VAL A 533 4.62 31.45 -22.88
C VAL A 533 4.88 31.14 -21.41
N GLY A 534 6.15 31.03 -20.99
CA GLY A 534 6.52 30.78 -19.60
C GLY A 534 6.54 32.03 -18.74
N GLY A 535 6.27 31.86 -17.45
CA GLY A 535 6.38 32.94 -16.46
C GLY A 535 7.81 33.39 -16.16
N ILE A 536 8.82 32.52 -16.32
CA ILE A 536 10.25 32.86 -16.10
C ILE A 536 11.17 32.28 -17.20
N PRO A 537 11.14 32.82 -18.44
CA PRO A 537 11.84 32.22 -19.59
C PRO A 537 13.37 32.13 -19.50
N PHE A 538 13.99 32.96 -18.64
CA PHE A 538 15.44 32.99 -18.47
C PHE A 538 15.95 32.02 -17.40
N ALA A 539 15.06 31.39 -16.62
CA ALA A 539 15.45 30.43 -15.59
C ALA A 539 16.18 29.23 -16.20
N GLU A 540 17.23 28.78 -15.52
CA GLU A 540 17.81 27.47 -15.80
C GLU A 540 16.88 26.40 -15.22
N VAL A 541 16.27 25.59 -16.08
CA VAL A 541 15.32 24.55 -15.67
C VAL A 541 16.02 23.20 -15.69
N VAL A 542 16.01 22.49 -14.57
CA VAL A 542 16.54 21.11 -14.48
C VAL A 542 15.36 20.15 -14.45
N PRO A 543 15.16 19.30 -15.47
CA PRO A 543 14.10 18.31 -15.48
C PRO A 543 14.47 17.11 -14.60
N ILE A 544 13.62 16.80 -13.61
CA ILE A 544 13.80 15.70 -12.66
C ILE A 544 12.54 14.82 -12.74
N ARG A 545 12.64 13.69 -13.44
CA ARG A 545 11.52 12.76 -13.66
C ARG A 545 11.38 11.82 -12.46
N ILE A 546 10.24 11.88 -11.77
CA ILE A 546 10.02 11.09 -10.53
C ILE A 546 8.95 10.00 -10.66
N SER A 547 8.09 10.09 -11.68
CA SER A 547 6.97 9.17 -11.89
C SER A 547 6.51 9.22 -13.35
N GLU A 548 5.85 8.16 -13.81
CA GLU A 548 5.12 8.11 -15.09
C GLU A 548 3.71 8.73 -14.96
N SER A 549 3.28 9.02 -13.74
CA SER A 549 1.95 9.55 -13.40
C SER A 549 2.07 10.73 -12.44
N VAL A 550 1.06 11.61 -12.45
CA VAL A 550 0.93 12.77 -11.54
C VAL A 550 0.63 12.39 -10.08
N VAL A 551 0.56 11.10 -9.79
CA VAL A 551 0.44 10.56 -8.44
C VAL A 551 1.80 10.13 -7.93
N ILE A 552 2.16 10.59 -6.73
CA ILE A 552 3.36 10.14 -6.04
C ILE A 552 3.06 8.76 -5.45
N MET A 553 3.36 7.73 -6.23
CA MET A 553 3.22 6.33 -5.81
C MET A 553 4.45 5.82 -5.06
N ASN A 554 5.60 6.46 -5.28
CA ASN A 554 6.85 6.11 -4.64
C ASN A 554 7.41 7.34 -3.91
N SER A 555 7.21 7.38 -2.59
CA SER A 555 7.72 8.45 -1.74
C SER A 555 9.25 8.56 -1.77
N GLU A 556 9.97 7.47 -2.06
CA GLU A 556 11.43 7.49 -2.18
C GLU A 556 11.89 8.32 -3.38
N ASN A 557 11.24 8.20 -4.54
CA ASN A 557 11.56 9.00 -5.72
C ASN A 557 11.40 10.50 -5.43
N PHE A 558 10.31 10.88 -4.76
CA PHE A 558 10.07 12.26 -4.32
C PHE A 558 11.19 12.76 -3.40
N CYS A 559 11.55 11.98 -2.37
CA CYS A 559 12.59 12.38 -1.42
C CYS A 559 13.95 12.53 -2.10
N ASN A 560 14.35 11.56 -2.91
CA ASN A 560 15.62 11.57 -3.63
C ASN A 560 15.70 12.76 -4.61
N ALA A 561 14.59 13.08 -5.29
CA ALA A 561 14.53 14.21 -6.20
C ALA A 561 14.65 15.56 -5.49
N LEU A 562 14.04 15.69 -4.31
CA LEU A 562 14.13 16.91 -3.51
C LEU A 562 15.54 17.10 -2.93
N GLU A 563 16.14 16.03 -2.40
CA GLU A 563 17.54 16.01 -1.97
C GLU A 563 18.49 16.40 -3.12
N TYR A 564 18.31 15.80 -4.31
CA TYR A 564 19.11 16.13 -5.49
C TYR A 564 18.93 17.57 -5.95
N ALA A 565 17.70 18.11 -5.90
CA ALA A 565 17.45 19.53 -6.21
C ALA A 565 18.23 20.47 -5.27
N VAL A 566 18.29 20.14 -3.98
CA VAL A 566 19.13 20.87 -3.01
C VAL A 566 20.62 20.73 -3.37
N GLU A 567 21.09 19.52 -3.64
CA GLU A 567 22.49 19.22 -3.98
C GLU A 567 22.98 20.02 -5.20
N ILE A 568 22.16 20.11 -6.25
CA ILE A 568 22.51 20.85 -7.46
C ILE A 568 22.21 22.34 -7.35
N GLY A 569 21.83 22.86 -6.19
CA GLY A 569 21.62 24.29 -5.96
C GLY A 569 20.38 24.87 -6.64
N CYS A 570 19.31 24.08 -6.81
CA CYS A 570 17.99 24.65 -7.12
C CYS A 570 17.55 25.58 -5.99
N GLU A 571 16.87 26.67 -6.34
CA GLU A 571 16.33 27.63 -5.36
C GLU A 571 14.81 27.60 -5.27
N VAL A 572 14.17 27.09 -6.33
CA VAL A 572 12.75 26.78 -6.38
C VAL A 572 12.58 25.38 -6.96
N VAL A 573 11.64 24.63 -6.40
CA VAL A 573 11.11 23.40 -7.01
C VAL A 573 9.63 23.58 -7.28
N THR A 574 9.22 23.21 -8.48
CA THR A 574 7.80 23.08 -8.86
C THR A 574 7.45 21.62 -9.05
N MET A 575 6.30 21.20 -8.49
CA MET A 575 5.83 19.84 -8.61
C MET A 575 4.30 19.76 -8.71
N SER A 576 3.81 19.36 -9.87
CA SER A 576 2.38 19.23 -10.15
C SER A 576 1.86 17.82 -9.87
N MET A 577 2.18 17.29 -8.68
CA MET A 577 1.84 15.94 -8.24
C MET A 577 1.36 15.92 -6.78
N ALA A 578 0.58 14.90 -6.42
CA ALA A 578 0.14 14.66 -5.05
C ALA A 578 0.25 13.18 -4.68
N GLY A 579 0.38 12.89 -3.38
CA GLY A 579 0.43 11.54 -2.83
C GLY A 579 0.10 11.51 -1.35
N LYS A 580 0.38 10.37 -0.73
CA LYS A 580 0.19 10.16 0.71
C LYS A 580 1.40 10.69 1.51
N PRO A 581 1.20 11.17 2.75
CA PRO A 581 2.30 11.60 3.60
C PRO A 581 3.09 10.38 4.14
N SER A 582 4.40 10.52 4.27
CA SER A 582 5.26 9.57 5.00
C SER A 582 6.30 10.32 5.83
N LYS A 583 6.91 9.65 6.83
CA LYS A 583 7.95 10.28 7.66
C LYS A 583 9.15 10.71 6.81
N LYS A 584 9.50 9.92 5.78
CA LYS A 584 10.60 10.24 4.86
C LYS A 584 10.29 11.50 4.06
N MET A 585 9.06 11.65 3.55
CA MET A 585 8.64 12.87 2.83
C MET A 585 8.68 14.11 3.72
N ALA A 586 8.18 13.99 4.95
CA ALA A 586 8.20 15.08 5.92
C ALA A 586 9.64 15.55 6.22
N ARG A 587 10.56 14.61 6.46
CA ARG A 587 11.99 14.92 6.64
C ARG A 587 12.62 15.59 5.43
N ALA A 588 12.43 15.04 4.23
CA ALA A 588 12.96 15.63 3.01
C ALA A 588 12.45 17.08 2.79
N VAL A 589 11.17 17.33 3.08
CA VAL A 589 10.58 18.69 3.03
C VAL A 589 11.20 19.61 4.09
N ASN A 590 11.45 19.11 5.30
CA ASN A 590 12.11 19.89 6.35
C ASN A 590 13.53 20.27 5.94
N ASP A 591 14.33 19.30 5.51
CA ASP A 591 15.73 19.49 5.12
C ASP A 591 15.84 20.48 3.94
N ALA A 592 14.95 20.35 2.94
CA ALA A 592 14.90 21.26 1.81
C ALA A 592 14.52 22.70 2.21
N TYR A 593 13.53 22.85 3.09
CA TYR A 593 13.15 24.16 3.61
C TYR A 593 14.29 24.81 4.41
N ASP A 594 14.97 24.04 5.25
CA ASP A 594 16.09 24.52 6.06
C ASP A 594 17.31 24.89 5.19
N ALA A 595 17.47 24.22 4.04
CA ALA A 595 18.42 24.59 2.98
C ALA A 595 18.00 25.82 2.14
N GLY A 596 16.80 26.35 2.37
CA GLY A 596 16.25 27.53 1.70
C GLY A 596 15.61 27.24 0.34
N LEU A 597 15.25 26.00 0.03
CA LEU A 597 14.55 25.65 -1.19
C LEU A 597 13.06 26.04 -1.08
N VAL A 598 12.57 26.88 -2.00
CA VAL A 598 11.13 27.16 -2.09
C VAL A 598 10.43 26.02 -2.81
N ILE A 599 9.52 25.34 -2.12
CA ILE A 599 8.77 24.20 -2.68
C ILE A 599 7.35 24.67 -3.02
N VAL A 600 6.95 24.51 -4.27
CA VAL A 600 5.60 24.79 -4.77
C VAL A 600 4.99 23.50 -5.29
N SER A 601 3.83 23.11 -4.75
CA SER A 601 3.16 21.87 -5.12
C SER A 601 1.67 22.07 -5.38
N ALA A 602 1.13 21.33 -6.36
CA ALA A 602 -0.29 21.33 -6.67
C ALA A 602 -1.14 20.91 -5.46
N ALA A 603 -2.21 21.65 -5.16
CA ALA A 603 -3.12 21.30 -4.06
C ALA A 603 -3.86 19.96 -4.27
N SER A 604 -3.96 19.49 -5.53
CA SER A 604 -4.74 18.33 -6.02
C SER A 604 -5.97 18.76 -6.82
N ASN A 605 -6.52 17.82 -7.57
CA ASN A 605 -7.78 17.96 -8.29
C ASN A 605 -8.77 16.90 -7.80
N CYS A 606 -10.06 17.16 -7.97
CA CYS A 606 -11.13 16.20 -7.72
C CYS A 606 -12.13 16.21 -8.88
N TRP A 607 -12.99 15.20 -8.93
CA TRP A 607 -14.06 15.11 -9.92
C TRP A 607 -15.39 15.36 -9.24
N TYR A 608 -16.32 16.07 -9.89
CA TYR A 608 -17.63 16.32 -9.29
C TYR A 608 -18.70 15.29 -9.72
N LYS A 609 -18.37 14.40 -10.67
CA LYS A 609 -19.22 13.32 -11.19
C LYS A 609 -18.37 12.09 -11.56
N GLY A 610 -19.02 10.92 -11.63
CA GLY A 610 -18.38 9.64 -11.96
C GLY A 610 -17.68 8.99 -10.76
N ALA A 611 -16.97 7.88 -11.00
CA ALA A 611 -16.25 7.15 -9.95
C ALA A 611 -15.19 8.02 -9.24
N GLY A 612 -14.57 8.97 -9.97
CA GLY A 612 -13.64 9.94 -9.41
C GLY A 612 -14.24 10.92 -8.41
N ALA A 613 -15.58 11.04 -8.31
CA ALA A 613 -16.24 11.90 -7.33
C ALA A 613 -16.16 11.37 -5.89
N LEU A 614 -15.73 10.13 -5.72
CA LEU A 614 -15.43 9.58 -4.40
C LEU A 614 -14.13 10.15 -3.84
N LEU A 615 -13.16 10.52 -4.69
CA LEU A 615 -11.83 10.97 -4.26
C LEU A 615 -11.89 12.21 -3.37
N PRO A 616 -10.92 12.38 -2.44
CA PRO A 616 -10.92 13.53 -1.55
C PRO A 616 -10.88 14.87 -2.30
N LYS A 617 -11.76 15.79 -1.90
CA LYS A 617 -11.77 17.19 -2.33
C LYS A 617 -11.10 18.05 -1.26
N CYS A 618 -9.78 17.97 -1.19
CA CYS A 618 -8.97 18.73 -0.24
C CYS A 618 -7.52 18.87 -0.74
N VAL A 619 -6.76 19.75 -0.09
CA VAL A 619 -5.31 19.84 -0.25
C VAL A 619 -4.67 18.52 0.18
N MET A 620 -3.92 17.90 -0.73
CA MET A 620 -3.21 16.64 -0.54
C MET A 620 -1.71 16.88 -0.30
N PHE A 621 -0.96 15.83 0.08
CA PHE A 621 0.48 15.95 0.30
C PHE A 621 1.28 15.88 -1.01
N PRO A 622 2.45 16.53 -1.09
CA PRO A 622 3.11 17.31 -0.04
C PRO A 622 2.61 18.75 0.09
N ALA A 623 1.68 19.22 -0.76
CA ALA A 623 1.15 20.58 -0.68
C ALA A 623 0.53 20.91 0.69
N ALA A 624 0.02 19.91 1.41
CA ALA A 624 -0.50 20.05 2.77
C ALA A 624 0.57 20.26 3.87
N TYR A 625 1.88 20.11 3.59
CA TYR A 625 2.92 20.41 4.58
C TYR A 625 3.08 21.94 4.74
N GLU A 626 3.22 22.41 5.99
CA GLU A 626 3.39 23.84 6.33
C GLU A 626 4.64 24.48 5.70
N ARG A 627 5.60 23.67 5.28
CA ARG A 627 6.82 24.10 4.58
C ARG A 627 6.70 24.07 3.05
N VAL A 628 5.52 23.82 2.49
CA VAL A 628 5.24 23.83 1.04
C VAL A 628 4.19 24.90 0.71
N ILE A 629 4.34 25.59 -0.43
CA ILE A 629 3.29 26.48 -0.97
C ILE A 629 2.31 25.63 -1.77
N ALA A 630 1.06 25.54 -1.31
CA ALA A 630 0.00 24.81 -2.00
C ALA A 630 -0.63 25.66 -3.12
N ALA A 631 -0.48 25.24 -4.37
CA ALA A 631 -1.06 25.93 -5.51
C ALA A 631 -2.52 25.50 -5.74
N THR A 632 -3.45 26.44 -5.54
CA THR A 632 -4.89 26.27 -5.83
C THR A 632 -5.27 26.98 -7.14
N GLY A 633 -6.51 26.84 -7.59
CA GLY A 633 -6.95 27.33 -8.90
C GLY A 633 -7.95 28.48 -8.86
N ALA A 634 -7.66 29.54 -9.61
CA ALA A 634 -8.60 30.63 -9.94
C ALA A 634 -8.86 30.67 -11.45
N MET A 635 -10.11 30.87 -11.86
CA MET A 635 -10.51 30.96 -13.27
C MET A 635 -10.23 32.33 -13.86
N TYR A 636 -10.44 32.46 -15.17
CA TYR A 636 -10.30 33.73 -15.92
C TYR A 636 -11.07 34.90 -15.27
N ASP A 637 -12.27 34.65 -14.78
CA ASP A 637 -13.13 35.65 -14.11
C ASP A 637 -12.81 35.83 -12.61
N HIS A 638 -11.65 35.35 -12.16
CA HIS A 638 -11.20 35.33 -10.78
C HIS A 638 -12.07 34.51 -9.80
N GLN A 639 -13.03 33.73 -10.30
CA GLN A 639 -13.82 32.81 -9.49
C GLN A 639 -13.05 31.50 -9.23
N PRO A 640 -13.36 30.76 -8.16
CA PRO A 640 -12.63 29.54 -7.87
C PRO A 640 -12.80 28.49 -8.95
N TYR A 641 -11.75 27.70 -9.22
CA TYR A 641 -11.84 26.54 -10.12
C TYR A 641 -12.64 25.40 -9.47
N ASP A 642 -13.95 25.61 -9.33
CA ASP A 642 -14.90 24.77 -8.62
C ASP A 642 -16.26 24.82 -9.35
N VAL A 643 -16.88 23.66 -9.52
CA VAL A 643 -18.13 23.51 -10.27
C VAL A 643 -19.27 24.38 -9.74
N ASN A 644 -19.22 24.75 -8.46
CA ASN A 644 -20.22 25.61 -7.82
C ASN A 644 -20.26 27.03 -8.41
N PHE A 645 -19.23 27.46 -9.14
CA PHE A 645 -19.12 28.78 -9.75
C PHE A 645 -19.44 28.80 -11.25
N ILE A 646 -19.71 27.64 -11.87
CA ILE A 646 -20.09 27.52 -13.30
C ILE A 646 -21.51 26.97 -13.49
N GLN A 647 -22.44 27.33 -12.58
CA GLN A 647 -23.76 26.69 -12.43
C GLN A 647 -24.61 26.63 -13.72
N GLN A 648 -24.46 27.60 -14.63
CA GLN A 648 -25.19 27.65 -15.90
C GLN A 648 -24.75 26.55 -16.90
N ALA A 649 -23.52 26.04 -16.76
CA ALA A 649 -22.94 24.98 -17.60
C ALA A 649 -22.92 23.60 -16.90
N ARG A 650 -23.37 23.50 -15.64
CA ARG A 650 -23.16 22.33 -14.75
C ARG A 650 -23.67 20.98 -15.30
N PHE A 651 -24.67 21.04 -16.19
CA PHE A 651 -25.35 19.88 -16.74
C PHE A 651 -24.67 19.33 -18.01
N ASN A 652 -23.77 20.10 -18.64
CA ASN A 652 -23.17 19.76 -19.94
C ASN A 652 -21.67 19.42 -19.88
N ILE A 653 -21.04 19.44 -18.72
CA ILE A 653 -19.63 19.07 -18.50
C ILE A 653 -19.50 17.50 -18.78
N GLY A 654 -18.69 16.98 -19.73
CA GLY A 654 -18.00 15.61 -19.76
C GLY A 654 -16.46 15.47 -20.23
N THR A 655 -15.54 14.67 -19.64
CA THR A 655 -14.04 14.92 -19.53
C THR A 655 -13.74 16.14 -18.64
N LYS A 656 -14.31 17.26 -19.07
CA LYS A 656 -15.17 18.21 -18.35
C LYS A 656 -15.89 17.64 -17.07
N TYR A 657 -15.20 17.15 -16.03
CA TYR A 657 -15.74 16.97 -14.65
C TYR A 657 -14.72 17.28 -13.55
N MET A 658 -13.47 17.52 -13.94
CA MET A 658 -12.39 17.87 -13.03
C MET A 658 -12.54 19.31 -12.55
N GLN A 659 -12.23 19.53 -11.28
CA GLN A 659 -12.16 20.82 -10.61
C GLN A 659 -10.96 20.82 -9.65
N GLY A 660 -10.54 22.00 -9.20
CA GLY A 660 -9.45 22.14 -8.24
C GLY A 660 -9.88 21.72 -6.83
N SER A 661 -8.94 21.19 -6.06
CA SER A 661 -9.14 20.94 -4.63
C SER A 661 -8.72 22.15 -3.80
N TRP A 662 -9.42 22.34 -2.68
CA TRP A 662 -9.18 23.37 -1.67
C TRP A 662 -9.67 22.84 -0.33
N GLY A 663 -9.22 23.44 0.77
CA GLY A 663 -9.58 23.04 2.12
C GLY A 663 -8.92 21.74 2.61
N PRO A 664 -9.20 21.30 3.85
CA PRO A 664 -9.89 22.07 4.89
C PRO A 664 -9.09 23.33 5.28
N ALA A 665 -9.70 24.24 6.04
CA ALA A 665 -9.09 25.54 6.37
C ALA A 665 -7.69 25.43 6.98
N SER A 666 -7.43 24.37 7.76
CA SER A 666 -6.11 24.10 8.34
C SER A 666 -5.01 23.80 7.32
N ARG A 667 -5.36 23.39 6.09
CA ARG A 667 -4.40 23.14 4.99
C ARG A 667 -4.33 24.30 3.99
N MET A 668 -5.07 25.39 4.24
CA MET A 668 -5.11 26.56 3.36
C MET A 668 -4.20 27.69 3.84
N THR A 669 -3.55 27.54 5.00
CA THR A 669 -2.67 28.53 5.65
C THR A 669 -1.52 28.97 4.76
N ARG A 670 -0.99 28.06 3.92
CA ARG A 670 0.12 28.30 2.98
C ARG A 670 -0.29 28.23 1.51
N ALA A 671 -1.59 28.16 1.24
CA ALA A 671 -2.09 28.09 -0.12
C ALA A 671 -2.04 29.45 -0.82
N LEU A 672 -1.83 29.43 -2.13
CA LEU A 672 -1.92 30.57 -3.02
C LEU A 672 -2.57 30.11 -4.33
N ALA A 673 -3.53 30.87 -4.85
CA ALA A 673 -4.17 30.56 -6.12
C ALA A 673 -3.41 31.14 -7.30
N ALA A 674 -3.36 30.40 -8.41
CA ALA A 674 -2.99 30.93 -9.72
C ALA A 674 -3.96 30.41 -10.79
N TYR A 675 -3.77 30.87 -12.02
CA TYR A 675 -4.83 30.84 -13.02
C TYR A 675 -4.98 29.50 -13.74
N THR A 676 -6.21 28.97 -13.79
CA THR A 676 -6.61 27.68 -14.37
C THR A 676 -8.15 27.58 -14.42
N PRO A 677 -8.77 26.81 -15.33
CA PRO A 677 -8.22 26.01 -16.41
C PRO A 677 -8.11 26.84 -17.69
N ASN A 678 -8.06 26.19 -18.85
CA ASN A 678 -7.93 26.80 -20.16
C ASN A 678 -6.67 27.66 -20.35
N THR A 679 -5.57 27.24 -19.72
CA THR A 679 -4.23 27.76 -20.00
C THR A 679 -3.65 27.08 -21.25
N PRO A 680 -2.61 27.66 -21.89
CA PRO A 680 -1.77 26.93 -22.83
C PRO A 680 -1.32 25.57 -22.27
N TRP A 681 -1.33 24.54 -23.09
CA TRP A 681 -0.75 23.24 -22.76
C TRP A 681 0.05 22.72 -23.93
N ALA A 682 1.30 22.31 -23.69
CA ALA A 682 2.15 21.73 -24.72
C ALA A 682 1.58 20.40 -25.23
N SER A 683 1.78 20.11 -26.52
CA SER A 683 1.38 18.83 -27.13
C SER A 683 2.38 18.43 -28.21
N THR A 684 2.57 17.14 -28.44
CA THR A 684 3.49 16.64 -29.48
C THR A 684 2.94 16.72 -30.89
N ALA A 685 1.63 16.84 -31.07
CA ALA A 685 1.02 16.73 -32.39
C ALA A 685 0.60 18.07 -33.00
N ILE A 686 0.12 18.99 -32.16
CA ILE A 686 0.02 20.41 -32.47
C ILE A 686 0.78 21.20 -31.39
N PRO A 687 1.30 22.40 -31.70
CA PRO A 687 2.14 23.13 -30.74
C PRO A 687 1.48 23.39 -29.39
N PHE A 688 0.16 23.63 -29.35
CA PHE A 688 -0.55 23.85 -28.09
C PHE A 688 -1.99 23.36 -28.14
N LEU A 689 -2.47 22.85 -27.01
CA LEU A 689 -3.88 22.75 -26.68
C LEU A 689 -4.31 23.98 -25.87
N ARG A 690 -5.57 24.40 -26.02
CA ARG A 690 -6.18 25.47 -25.21
C ARG A 690 -6.90 24.97 -23.96
N SER A 691 -6.73 23.69 -23.63
CA SER A 691 -7.44 22.98 -22.54
C SER A 691 -6.55 22.69 -21.31
N GLY A 692 -5.39 23.35 -21.17
CA GLY A 692 -4.53 23.22 -19.99
C GLY A 692 -5.30 23.56 -18.71
N GLY A 693 -5.31 22.69 -17.71
CA GLY A 693 -6.13 22.93 -16.53
C GLY A 693 -5.84 22.02 -15.36
N GLY A 694 -6.49 22.27 -14.22
CA GLY A 694 -6.11 21.68 -12.94
C GLY A 694 -5.17 22.58 -12.16
N THR A 695 -4.97 22.25 -10.89
CA THR A 695 -3.94 22.90 -10.06
C THR A 695 -2.55 22.75 -10.67
N SER A 696 -2.32 21.75 -11.53
CA SER A 696 -1.09 21.57 -12.31
C SER A 696 -0.75 22.76 -13.23
N SER A 697 -1.74 23.48 -13.74
CA SER A 697 -1.50 24.73 -14.51
C SER A 697 -1.15 25.92 -13.60
N ALA A 698 -1.65 25.91 -12.36
CA ALA A 698 -1.44 26.98 -11.39
C ALA A 698 -0.05 26.88 -10.71
N THR A 699 0.40 25.68 -10.37
CA THR A 699 1.69 25.41 -9.71
C THR A 699 2.89 26.10 -10.38
N PRO A 700 3.15 25.93 -11.69
CA PRO A 700 4.31 26.54 -12.34
C PRO A 700 4.26 28.07 -12.32
N GLN A 701 3.07 28.69 -12.33
CA GLN A 701 2.94 30.15 -12.26
C GLN A 701 3.38 30.69 -10.89
N VAL A 702 3.00 30.01 -9.81
CA VAL A 702 3.44 30.37 -8.45
C VAL A 702 4.96 30.18 -8.32
N ALA A 703 5.50 29.09 -8.87
CA ALA A 703 6.95 28.86 -8.90
C ALA A 703 7.70 29.92 -9.73
N SER A 704 7.17 30.33 -10.88
CA SER A 704 7.75 31.41 -11.69
C SER A 704 7.79 32.72 -10.91
N ALA A 705 6.73 33.07 -10.18
CA ALA A 705 6.69 34.30 -9.39
C ALA A 705 7.70 34.27 -8.22
N ALA A 706 7.80 33.15 -7.51
CA ALA A 706 8.83 32.94 -6.48
C ALA A 706 10.24 33.10 -7.06
N ALA A 707 10.49 32.48 -8.22
CA ALA A 707 11.78 32.54 -8.88
C ALA A 707 12.13 33.95 -9.39
N LEU A 708 11.17 34.68 -9.96
CA LEU A 708 11.33 36.07 -10.38
C LEU A 708 11.68 36.97 -9.20
N TRP A 709 11.01 36.78 -8.05
CA TRP A 709 11.25 37.56 -6.84
C TRP A 709 12.66 37.32 -6.30
N ILE A 710 13.09 36.06 -6.18
CA ILE A 710 14.46 35.71 -5.76
C ILE A 710 15.49 36.32 -6.72
N ALA A 711 15.28 36.16 -8.03
CA ALA A 711 16.21 36.64 -9.05
C ALA A 711 16.38 38.17 -9.03
N TYR A 712 15.32 38.91 -8.69
CA TYR A 712 15.36 40.37 -8.61
C TYR A 712 16.00 40.89 -7.32
N HIS A 713 15.68 40.25 -6.18
CA HIS A 713 16.09 40.66 -4.84
C HIS A 713 17.34 39.94 -4.32
N ARG A 714 18.04 39.15 -5.16
CA ARG A 714 19.21 38.34 -4.79
C ARG A 714 20.24 39.11 -3.96
N ASP A 715 20.66 40.28 -4.43
CA ASP A 715 21.69 41.09 -3.77
C ASP A 715 21.28 41.46 -2.33
N GLU A 716 20.01 41.81 -2.12
CA GLU A 716 19.48 42.15 -0.79
C GLU A 716 19.35 40.91 0.10
N LEU A 717 18.91 39.77 -0.46
CA LEU A 717 18.87 38.48 0.26
C LEU A 717 20.27 38.05 0.74
N GLU A 718 21.28 38.20 -0.11
CA GLU A 718 22.68 37.92 0.23
C GLU A 718 23.22 38.89 1.29
N GLN A 719 22.94 40.20 1.15
CA GLN A 719 23.33 41.22 2.12
C GLN A 719 22.72 40.97 3.50
N LYS A 720 21.44 40.58 3.55
CA LYS A 720 20.75 40.19 4.80
C LYS A 720 21.18 38.82 5.33
N GLY A 721 22.03 38.10 4.60
CA GLY A 721 22.62 36.83 5.02
C GLY A 721 21.66 35.65 4.92
N TYR A 722 20.65 35.71 4.06
CA TYR A 722 19.65 34.64 3.88
C TYR A 722 20.19 33.46 3.07
N TYR A 723 21.44 33.51 2.59
CA TYR A 723 22.16 32.38 2.03
C TYR A 723 23.16 31.75 3.00
N LYS A 724 23.31 32.29 4.22
CA LYS A 724 24.25 31.76 5.22
C LYS A 724 23.71 30.47 5.87
N PRO A 725 24.57 29.49 6.18
CA PRO A 725 24.19 28.27 6.89
C PRO A 725 23.32 28.55 8.12
N GLY A 726 22.17 27.85 8.22
CA GLY A 726 21.21 27.98 9.33
C GLY A 726 20.27 29.20 9.23
N HIS A 727 20.44 30.06 8.22
CA HIS A 727 19.55 31.21 7.96
C HIS A 727 18.74 31.03 6.67
N GLN A 728 19.00 29.97 5.89
CA GLN A 728 18.47 29.81 4.54
C GLN A 728 16.94 29.70 4.48
N TRP A 729 16.30 29.14 5.51
CA TRP A 729 14.83 29.14 5.65
C TRP A 729 14.21 30.54 5.54
N LYS A 730 14.93 31.60 5.93
CA LYS A 730 14.44 32.99 5.83
C LYS A 730 14.18 33.41 4.39
N LYS A 731 14.92 32.85 3.41
CA LYS A 731 14.66 33.06 1.98
C LYS A 731 13.26 32.58 1.61
N VAL A 732 12.86 31.40 2.12
CA VAL A 732 11.54 30.81 1.85
C VAL A 732 10.43 31.68 2.44
N GLU A 733 10.58 32.11 3.69
CA GLU A 733 9.58 32.96 4.35
C GLU A 733 9.51 34.37 3.76
N ALA A 734 10.64 34.92 3.28
CA ALA A 734 10.66 36.20 2.56
C ALA A 734 9.89 36.13 1.24
N VAL A 735 10.08 35.04 0.47
CA VAL A 735 9.29 34.79 -0.75
C VAL A 735 7.80 34.68 -0.43
N ARG A 736 7.43 33.92 0.61
CA ARG A 736 6.03 33.81 1.05
C ARG A 736 5.46 35.17 1.44
N ASN A 737 6.21 35.96 2.21
CA ASN A 737 5.79 37.30 2.60
C ASN A 737 5.47 38.16 1.38
N ALA A 738 6.36 38.18 0.38
CA ALA A 738 6.15 38.96 -0.85
C ALA A 738 4.91 38.50 -1.63
N LEU A 739 4.81 37.19 -1.91
CA LEU A 739 3.70 36.63 -2.69
C LEU A 739 2.36 36.82 -1.96
N TYR A 740 2.30 36.57 -0.65
CA TYR A 740 1.06 36.64 0.12
C TYR A 740 0.64 38.08 0.43
N THR A 741 1.58 39.02 0.56
CA THR A 741 1.27 40.44 0.76
C THR A 741 0.63 41.03 -0.49
N ALA A 742 1.20 40.74 -1.65
CA ALA A 742 0.75 41.31 -2.93
C ALA A 742 -0.46 40.60 -3.56
N ALA A 743 -0.79 39.39 -3.11
CA ALA A 743 -1.89 38.62 -3.67
C ALA A 743 -3.24 39.37 -3.62
N ALA A 744 -4.04 39.21 -4.67
CA ALA A 744 -5.39 39.75 -4.74
C ALA A 744 -6.33 38.96 -3.80
N LYS A 745 -7.12 39.68 -2.97
CA LYS A 745 -7.90 39.11 -1.85
C LYS A 745 -9.38 39.53 -1.90
N GLY A 746 -9.88 40.10 -0.80
CA GLY A 746 -11.31 40.36 -0.56
C GLY A 746 -11.98 41.30 -1.54
N GLU A 747 -11.23 42.20 -2.17
CA GLU A 747 -11.75 43.08 -3.24
C GLU A 747 -12.05 42.32 -4.54
N THR A 748 -11.33 41.22 -4.78
CA THR A 748 -11.52 40.36 -5.96
C THR A 748 -12.51 39.24 -5.68
N PHE A 749 -12.41 38.61 -4.51
CA PHE A 749 -13.30 37.53 -4.11
C PHE A 749 -13.40 37.44 -2.58
N THR A 750 -14.63 37.48 -2.05
CA THR A 750 -14.87 37.64 -0.61
C THR A 750 -14.51 36.42 0.24
N GLU A 751 -14.64 35.20 -0.29
CA GLU A 751 -14.30 33.95 0.41
C GLU A 751 -12.87 33.45 0.12
N TRP A 752 -11.93 34.36 -0.19
CA TRP A 752 -10.58 34.01 -0.63
C TRP A 752 -9.83 33.09 0.34
N GLN A 753 -10.02 33.21 1.66
CA GLN A 753 -9.33 32.34 2.63
C GLN A 753 -9.67 30.86 2.44
N LYS A 754 -10.92 30.57 2.02
CA LYS A 754 -11.42 29.20 1.84
C LYS A 754 -10.90 28.57 0.55
N TYR A 755 -10.88 29.33 -0.54
CA TYR A 755 -10.60 28.81 -1.87
C TYR A 755 -9.16 29.06 -2.33
N TYR A 756 -8.55 30.15 -1.87
CA TYR A 756 -7.26 30.67 -2.35
C TYR A 756 -6.19 30.76 -1.26
N GLY A 757 -6.54 30.52 -0.01
CA GLY A 757 -5.60 30.60 1.12
C GLY A 757 -5.15 32.02 1.36
N ASN A 758 -4.05 32.43 0.74
CA ASN A 758 -3.45 33.77 0.83
C ASN A 758 -3.87 34.74 -0.30
N GLY A 759 -4.70 34.28 -1.25
CA GLY A 759 -5.22 35.11 -2.34
C GLY A 759 -4.81 34.60 -3.72
N ILE A 760 -5.05 35.41 -4.76
CA ILE A 760 -4.69 35.11 -6.15
C ILE A 760 -3.36 35.79 -6.51
N LEU A 761 -2.47 35.05 -7.15
CA LEU A 761 -1.13 35.49 -7.53
C LEU A 761 -1.12 36.80 -8.32
N ARG A 762 -0.24 37.72 -7.91
CA ARG A 762 0.10 38.98 -8.58
C ARG A 762 1.63 39.15 -8.61
N ALA A 763 2.27 38.60 -9.64
CA ALA A 763 3.72 38.42 -9.68
C ALA A 763 4.49 39.74 -9.75
N PHE A 764 3.99 40.74 -10.49
CA PHE A 764 4.64 42.05 -10.57
C PHE A 764 4.46 42.83 -9.28
N ASP A 765 3.26 42.81 -8.70
CA ASP A 765 2.99 43.46 -7.41
C ASP A 765 3.87 42.83 -6.31
N ALA A 766 4.05 41.50 -6.31
CA ALA A 766 4.94 40.81 -5.39
C ALA A 766 6.40 41.21 -5.57
N LEU A 767 6.85 41.40 -6.83
CA LEU A 767 8.21 41.85 -7.14
C LEU A 767 8.57 43.19 -6.47
N LEU A 768 7.57 44.05 -6.27
CA LEU A 768 7.73 45.36 -5.64
C LEU A 768 7.73 45.30 -4.10
N VAL A 769 7.37 44.15 -3.51
CA VAL A 769 7.53 43.93 -2.07
C VAL A 769 9.01 43.67 -1.79
N GLY A 770 9.62 44.54 -0.97
CA GLY A 770 11.03 44.42 -0.58
C GLY A 770 11.31 43.21 0.32
N VAL A 771 12.59 42.90 0.52
CA VAL A 771 12.97 41.79 1.41
C VAL A 771 12.64 42.20 2.86
N PRO A 772 11.83 41.43 3.61
CA PRO A 772 11.57 41.73 5.03
C PRO A 772 12.84 41.65 5.88
N ASP A 773 12.83 42.21 7.09
CA ASP A 773 13.93 42.05 8.03
C ASP A 773 13.83 40.71 8.78
N ALA A 774 14.96 40.20 9.28
CA ALA A 774 15.01 38.91 9.95
C ALA A 774 14.11 38.83 11.20
N ALA A 775 13.80 39.96 11.84
CA ALA A 775 12.92 40.04 13.00
C ALA A 775 11.44 39.82 12.64
N ASP A 776 11.06 40.08 11.39
CA ASP A 776 9.68 39.97 10.89
C ASP A 776 9.37 38.58 10.33
N LEU A 777 10.38 37.70 10.27
CA LEU A 777 10.26 36.34 9.75
C LEU A 777 10.24 35.33 10.89
N GLN A 778 9.33 34.37 10.78
CA GLN A 778 9.22 33.23 11.70
C GLN A 778 9.30 31.93 10.91
N PRO A 779 10.02 30.92 11.40
CA PRO A 779 10.08 29.65 10.70
C PRO A 779 8.71 28.99 10.68
N SER A 780 8.32 28.44 9.52
CA SER A 780 7.13 27.61 9.45
C SER A 780 7.26 26.35 10.31
N PRO A 781 6.16 25.85 10.90
CA PRO A 781 6.16 24.58 11.63
C PRO A 781 6.81 23.45 10.82
N GLU A 782 7.48 22.53 11.49
CA GLU A 782 8.04 21.35 10.83
C GLU A 782 6.94 20.55 10.11
N ALA A 783 7.27 20.08 8.92
CA ALA A 783 6.49 19.07 8.25
C ALA A 783 6.50 17.80 9.11
N GLU A 784 5.31 17.31 9.43
CA GLU A 784 5.12 16.06 10.17
C GLU A 784 4.21 15.13 9.37
N SER A 785 4.59 13.85 9.30
CA SER A 785 3.69 12.80 8.77
C SER A 785 2.48 12.57 9.68
N SER A 786 2.61 12.92 10.96
CA SER A 786 1.60 12.84 12.01
C SER A 786 0.82 14.15 12.17
N LEU A 787 0.55 14.89 11.09
CA LEU A 787 -0.39 16.03 11.03
C LEU A 787 -0.58 16.74 12.38
N PHE A 788 0.31 17.67 12.73
CA PHE A 788 0.31 18.48 13.96
C PHE A 788 -1.04 18.54 14.72
N GLY A 789 -1.09 18.09 15.98
CA GLY A 789 -2.30 17.99 16.81
C GLY A 789 -3.04 16.65 16.72
N ILE A 790 -2.90 15.91 15.61
CA ILE A 790 -3.40 14.53 15.47
C ILE A 790 -2.62 13.55 16.31
N GLY A 791 -1.29 13.57 16.21
CA GLY A 791 -0.43 12.64 16.94
C GLY A 791 -0.73 12.64 18.43
N GLU A 792 -0.95 13.81 19.02
CA GLU A 792 -1.31 13.93 20.43
C GLU A 792 -2.74 13.47 20.73
N THR A 793 -3.70 13.80 19.87
CA THR A 793 -5.13 13.47 20.07
C THR A 793 -5.43 12.01 19.82
N ILE A 794 -5.08 11.53 18.63
CA ILE A 794 -5.18 10.12 18.26
C ILE A 794 -4.26 9.30 19.16
N GLY A 795 -3.09 9.85 19.49
CA GLY A 795 -2.20 9.18 20.42
C GLY A 795 -2.77 9.07 21.83
N ALA A 796 -3.42 10.12 22.34
CA ALA A 796 -4.14 10.05 23.62
C ALA A 796 -5.33 9.09 23.56
N PHE A 797 -6.07 9.06 22.44
CA PHE A 797 -7.11 8.06 22.22
C PHE A 797 -6.55 6.65 22.35
N PHE A 798 -5.45 6.34 21.65
CA PHE A 798 -4.84 5.02 21.66
C PHE A 798 -4.20 4.68 23.01
N LYS A 799 -3.49 5.60 23.67
CA LYS A 799 -2.90 5.39 25.01
C LYS A 799 -3.93 4.94 26.04
N ASN A 800 -5.19 5.31 25.87
CA ASN A 800 -6.27 4.92 26.78
C ASN A 800 -6.88 3.54 26.49
N ARG A 801 -6.52 2.88 25.38
CA ARG A 801 -7.05 1.58 24.94
C ARG A 801 -6.42 0.41 25.67
N LYS A 802 -7.16 -0.70 25.78
CA LYS A 802 -6.71 -1.93 26.46
C LYS A 802 -5.42 -2.46 25.85
N LEU A 803 -5.27 -2.35 24.53
CA LEU A 803 -4.06 -2.70 23.79
C LEU A 803 -2.81 -2.06 24.41
N PHE A 804 -2.88 -0.77 24.79
CA PHE A 804 -1.74 -0.02 25.31
C PHE A 804 -1.53 -0.14 26.83
N ARG A 805 -2.48 -0.75 27.54
CA ARG A 805 -2.36 -1.07 28.97
C ARG A 805 -1.75 -2.46 29.22
N SER A 806 -1.65 -3.30 28.19
CA SER A 806 -1.05 -4.63 28.30
C SER A 806 0.46 -4.59 28.07
N GLU A 807 1.18 -5.56 28.63
CA GLU A 807 2.59 -5.81 28.34
C GLU A 807 2.81 -6.52 26.99
N ALA A 808 1.75 -6.73 26.21
CA ALA A 808 1.87 -7.35 24.90
C ALA A 808 2.75 -6.50 23.97
N VAL A 809 3.55 -7.22 23.19
CA VAL A 809 4.32 -6.71 22.06
C VAL A 809 3.33 -6.16 21.02
N LYS A 810 3.45 -4.87 20.68
CA LYS A 810 2.46 -4.11 19.91
C LYS A 810 3.12 -2.96 19.15
N PRO A 811 2.47 -2.43 18.09
CA PRO A 811 2.96 -1.22 17.43
C PRO A 811 2.95 -0.02 18.37
N SER A 812 3.82 0.95 18.07
CA SER A 812 3.80 2.23 18.77
C SER A 812 2.51 3.00 18.46
N VAL A 813 2.19 3.95 19.35
CA VAL A 813 1.05 4.85 19.17
C VAL A 813 1.19 5.66 17.88
N GLU A 814 2.42 6.05 17.56
CA GLU A 814 2.77 6.79 16.35
C GLU A 814 2.53 5.92 15.10
N ALA A 815 2.83 4.62 15.16
CA ALA A 815 2.61 3.69 14.06
C ALA A 815 1.11 3.48 13.77
N LEU A 816 0.26 3.29 14.80
CA LEU A 816 -1.19 3.20 14.61
C LEU A 816 -1.81 4.53 14.18
N THR A 817 -1.25 5.65 14.61
CA THR A 817 -1.68 6.98 14.14
C THR A 817 -1.38 7.15 12.65
N ALA A 818 -0.18 6.77 12.22
CA ALA A 818 0.20 6.80 10.80
C ALA A 818 -0.71 5.90 9.97
N GLU A 819 -0.99 4.68 10.44
CA GLU A 819 -1.95 3.78 9.79
C GLU A 819 -3.35 4.39 9.67
N LEU A 820 -3.88 4.98 10.75
CA LEU A 820 -5.22 5.56 10.72
C LEU A 820 -5.30 6.74 9.74
N VAL A 821 -4.29 7.61 9.71
CA VAL A 821 -4.19 8.71 8.74
C VAL A 821 -4.11 8.18 7.31
N ASP A 822 -3.37 7.09 7.10
CA ASP A 822 -3.27 6.44 5.79
C ASP A 822 -4.60 5.81 5.37
N LEU A 823 -5.29 5.16 6.31
CA LEU A 823 -6.61 4.57 6.11
C LEU A 823 -7.63 5.61 5.64
N LEU A 824 -7.64 6.80 6.26
CA LEU A 824 -8.53 7.90 5.87
C LEU A 824 -8.36 8.33 4.40
N GLN A 825 -7.19 8.09 3.83
CA GLN A 825 -6.82 8.43 2.45
C GLN A 825 -6.89 7.23 1.51
N THR A 826 -6.98 6.01 2.04
CA THR A 826 -6.93 4.76 1.25
C THR A 826 -8.29 4.13 1.07
N ASP A 827 -9.07 4.05 2.15
CA ASP A 827 -10.37 3.41 2.11
C ASP A 827 -11.45 4.43 1.67
N PRO A 828 -12.16 4.19 0.55
CA PRO A 828 -13.18 5.08 0.01
C PRO A 828 -14.27 5.48 1.02
N GLU A 829 -14.53 4.64 2.04
CA GLU A 829 -15.49 4.94 3.11
C GLU A 829 -15.14 6.20 3.91
N PHE A 830 -13.86 6.62 3.88
CA PHE A 830 -13.35 7.77 4.64
C PHE A 830 -13.03 9.00 3.81
N TYR A 831 -13.03 8.93 2.47
CA TYR A 831 -12.59 10.06 1.61
C TYR A 831 -13.39 11.33 1.84
N ARG A 832 -14.70 11.20 2.06
CA ARG A 832 -15.57 12.34 2.40
C ARG A 832 -15.20 12.98 3.73
N LEU A 833 -14.92 12.17 4.75
CA LEU A 833 -14.48 12.67 6.05
C LEU A 833 -13.11 13.34 5.92
N TYR A 834 -12.15 12.70 5.25
CA TYR A 834 -10.80 13.21 5.04
C TYR A 834 -10.78 14.59 4.34
N SER A 835 -11.77 14.84 3.47
CA SER A 835 -11.91 16.11 2.75
C SER A 835 -12.26 17.29 3.67
N VAL A 836 -12.90 17.05 4.81
CA VAL A 836 -13.45 18.10 5.67
C VAL A 836 -12.87 18.11 7.08
N ILE A 837 -12.34 16.98 7.55
CA ILE A 837 -11.83 16.83 8.90
C ILE A 837 -10.67 17.80 9.13
N ASN A 838 -10.80 18.60 10.19
CA ASN A 838 -9.70 19.43 10.63
C ASN A 838 -8.74 18.59 11.46
N LEU A 839 -7.71 18.10 10.79
CA LEU A 839 -6.68 17.29 11.40
C LEU A 839 -5.92 18.05 12.51
N THR A 840 -5.81 19.37 12.43
CA THR A 840 -5.12 20.17 13.47
C THR A 840 -6.00 20.54 14.66
N ASP A 841 -7.25 20.05 14.71
CA ASP A 841 -8.18 20.28 15.83
C ASP A 841 -8.38 18.97 16.63
N PRO A 842 -7.71 18.85 17.79
CA PRO A 842 -7.86 17.72 18.70
C PRO A 842 -9.30 17.37 19.07
N ILE A 843 -10.13 18.37 19.31
CA ILE A 843 -11.48 18.13 19.83
C ILE A 843 -12.36 17.54 18.73
N SER A 844 -12.28 18.12 17.53
CA SER A 844 -12.99 17.63 16.34
C SER A 844 -12.53 16.22 15.95
N CYS A 845 -11.21 15.98 15.92
CA CYS A 845 -10.67 14.65 15.63
C CYS A 845 -11.12 13.61 16.64
N ALA A 846 -11.04 13.91 17.94
CA ALA A 846 -11.50 13.00 19.00
C ALA A 846 -12.99 12.69 18.87
N ALA A 847 -13.83 13.65 18.50
CA ALA A 847 -15.27 13.43 18.30
C ALA A 847 -15.56 12.45 17.15
N HIS A 848 -14.82 12.57 16.04
CA HIS A 848 -14.95 11.64 14.92
C HIS A 848 -14.46 10.22 15.27
N ILE A 849 -13.31 10.09 15.91
CA ILE A 849 -12.71 8.78 16.20
C ILE A 849 -13.48 8.03 17.29
N ASN A 850 -14.07 8.75 18.25
CA ASN A 850 -14.90 8.14 19.29
C ASN A 850 -16.30 7.75 18.82
N ASN A 851 -16.72 8.14 17.61
CA ASN A 851 -18.01 7.80 17.04
C ASN A 851 -18.08 6.29 16.68
N ASP A 852 -19.18 5.63 17.03
CA ASP A 852 -19.33 4.18 16.83
C ASP A 852 -19.47 3.78 15.34
N GLU A 853 -20.03 4.64 14.50
CA GLU A 853 -20.06 4.43 13.05
C GLU A 853 -18.65 4.46 12.47
N PHE A 854 -17.82 5.42 12.92
CA PHE A 854 -16.41 5.52 12.52
C PHE A 854 -15.64 4.26 12.91
N LYS A 855 -15.74 3.83 14.18
CA LYS A 855 -15.11 2.59 14.66
C LYS A 855 -15.57 1.37 13.88
N SER A 856 -16.88 1.25 13.62
CA SER A 856 -17.44 0.14 12.85
C SER A 856 -16.88 0.08 11.43
N LYS A 857 -16.71 1.25 10.78
CA LYS A 857 -16.06 1.35 9.47
C LYS A 857 -14.60 0.92 9.50
N VAL A 858 -13.83 1.36 10.50
CA VAL A 858 -12.42 0.93 10.67
C VAL A 858 -12.33 -0.58 10.90
N ILE A 859 -13.19 -1.15 11.75
CA ILE A 859 -13.23 -2.60 12.04
C ILE A 859 -13.51 -3.42 10.77
N LYS A 860 -14.40 -2.95 9.90
CA LYS A 860 -14.78 -3.62 8.64
C LYS A 860 -13.80 -3.38 7.50
N SER A 861 -12.94 -2.38 7.60
CA SER A 861 -12.04 -2.02 6.51
C SER A 861 -11.07 -3.16 6.19
N PRO A 862 -10.87 -3.53 4.91
CA PRO A 862 -9.82 -4.45 4.50
C PRO A 862 -8.42 -3.83 4.62
N TYR A 863 -8.33 -2.49 4.64
CA TYR A 863 -7.08 -1.73 4.74
C TYR A 863 -6.57 -1.55 6.18
N ALA A 864 -7.42 -1.83 7.18
CA ALA A 864 -7.06 -1.74 8.58
C ALA A 864 -6.42 -3.04 9.09
N SER A 865 -5.29 -2.91 9.75
CA SER A 865 -4.55 -3.98 10.41
C SER A 865 -5.31 -4.54 11.62
N PRO A 866 -5.02 -5.78 12.04
CA PRO A 866 -5.58 -6.34 13.27
C PRO A 866 -5.38 -5.46 14.50
N TYR A 867 -4.23 -4.78 14.62
CA TYR A 867 -3.94 -3.90 15.74
C TYR A 867 -4.82 -2.64 15.74
N LEU A 868 -5.01 -1.99 14.57
CA LEU A 868 -5.89 -0.84 14.47
C LEU A 868 -7.35 -1.22 14.76
N LYS A 869 -7.81 -2.36 14.23
CA LYS A 869 -9.14 -2.90 14.53
C LYS A 869 -9.31 -3.14 16.03
N GLN A 870 -8.35 -3.79 16.68
CA GLN A 870 -8.37 -4.04 18.11
C GLN A 870 -8.41 -2.74 18.92
N ALA A 871 -7.66 -1.72 18.49
CA ALA A 871 -7.64 -0.41 19.14
C ALA A 871 -8.96 0.38 19.01
N MET A 872 -9.85 -0.01 18.10
CA MET A 872 -11.19 0.57 17.96
C MET A 872 -12.26 -0.11 18.81
N ILE A 873 -12.02 -1.34 19.28
CA ILE A 873 -12.97 -2.11 20.08
C ILE A 873 -12.95 -1.64 21.55
N ASP A 874 -11.77 -1.59 22.17
CA ASP A 874 -11.62 -1.33 23.62
C ASP A 874 -10.48 -0.37 24.01
#